data_AF-A0AAN8AMR5-F1
#
_entry.id   AF-A0AAN8AMR5-F1
#
_cell.length_a   1.000
_cell.length_b   1.000
_cell.length_c   1.000
_cell.angle_alpha   90.00
_cell.angle_beta   90.00
_cell.angle_gamma   90.00
#
_symmetry.space_group_name_H-M   'P 1'
#
loop_
_entity.id
_entity.type
_entity.pdbx_description
1 polymer ?
#
loop_
_entity_poly.entity_id
_entity_poly.type
_entity_poly.pdbx_seq_one_letter_code
_entity_poly.pdbx_strand_id
1 'polypeptide(L)'
;MPNASARPKHGRRTRRRRREDPARNELVSSSLESAQQCLFNQDYGTAFVHYLLVLNLAPMFKDFARESFRFTLFKWTEELDSVGRIQELFDCYEQALELFPADEVILNSMGEHLFRMGFRDEAAGHFHKALKLRPDYPEARENFYRVANWLVERWHFLMLNDHGRNRKYQQAIQKAVQSGCNTVLDIGTGTGILGMCAKKAGAAEVYACELSKTMYELACEVLTANKMDDSIKIVHMKSLEMEVPKDIPQKVSLVVTETVDAGLFGEGIIESLIHAWHHLLLPPQRGENETQDQSETGRVIPAGATVFGMAVESLEIRRHHRLCVSEVGSLSIAAAGELRSPVSCSPEPDDSMEPYTTERLSRLPGGYKPLTEPFTALNIDFNNVQELEGLSSREVQQIRLPVTQEGELDALAVWFQLHLDEDSSLSTGPEEDTCWEQAIYPVHSTKGFVLKPQDELVVEVSCRDAFLRLCSVAVLRDGHEICLDTLQDSQDTEDPVSNQTPEAELCSALACLQTDQNQTKDFCMLECSEMALLNNLEYHQSFSSALSKLISQLKVKCQNKEPGSGVQSGLADSPDLLFILDVSEGFSLLSLIAASHGHVKAFSSVEKVKQQEVLKRLAHSNNVPEQHLEFWLNNMEDEQGMLKRPSREKLWSAIMLDCVETCGLIRQKLMEKASLARCLLEDGGSIFPAKIVVQGILVESDTLLLESAVQGQEPTLGFNIAPFINQFTVPVHVFLDFSTLECRHLSEFVELFVLDLMESTANYTNREVKVQATSAGRITAIPFWYQIYLDQEISVSTLSQNSHWKQAAVVLQQPLQVQAGDWVRLAVKLQKSAISISAHRENTPGTMEQ
;
A
#
# COMPACT_ATOMS: atom_id res chain seq x y z
N MET A 1 -24.39 29.28 72.40
CA MET A 1 -25.62 29.11 73.22
C MET A 1 -26.65 30.12 72.77
N PRO A 2 -27.98 29.87 72.80
CA PRO A 2 -28.71 28.62 73.12
C PRO A 2 -29.60 28.14 71.93
N ASN A 3 -29.71 26.82 71.68
CA ASN A 3 -30.75 25.89 72.15
C ASN A 3 -32.21 26.28 71.84
N ALA A 4 -32.91 25.49 71.01
CA ALA A 4 -34.17 24.81 71.39
C ALA A 4 -34.74 23.92 70.25
N SER A 5 -34.61 22.60 70.48
CA SER A 5 -35.60 21.53 70.25
C SER A 5 -36.74 21.69 69.23
N ALA A 6 -36.78 20.77 68.25
CA ALA A 6 -38.02 20.09 67.88
C ALA A 6 -37.76 18.64 67.43
N ARG A 7 -38.25 17.69 68.23
CA ARG A 7 -38.37 16.25 67.95
C ARG A 7 -39.43 15.99 66.85
N PRO A 8 -39.43 14.79 66.25
CA PRO A 8 -39.77 14.58 64.85
C PRO A 8 -41.27 14.46 64.59
N LYS A 9 -41.77 15.08 63.52
CA LYS A 9 -43.03 14.66 62.90
C LYS A 9 -42.70 13.49 61.97
N HIS A 10 -43.10 12.28 62.38
CA HIS A 10 -43.24 11.14 61.48
C HIS A 10 -44.29 11.47 60.40
N GLY A 11 -43.84 12.08 59.31
CA GLY A 11 -44.52 12.05 58.02
C GLY A 11 -43.89 10.93 57.20
N ARG A 12 -44.58 9.78 57.10
CA ARG A 12 -44.28 8.73 56.13
C ARG A 12 -44.21 9.34 54.72
N ARG A 13 -43.02 9.66 54.23
CA ARG A 13 -42.76 9.69 52.78
C ARG A 13 -42.47 8.25 52.37
N THR A 14 -43.57 7.55 52.10
CA THR A 14 -43.59 6.32 51.33
C THR A 14 -42.69 6.46 50.11
N ARG A 15 -41.66 5.60 50.03
CA ARG A 15 -41.01 5.25 48.77
C ARG A 15 -42.14 4.91 47.79
N ARG A 16 -42.41 5.77 46.81
CA ARG A 16 -43.15 5.38 45.61
C ARG A 16 -42.29 4.33 44.91
N ARG A 17 -42.54 3.05 45.20
CA ARG A 17 -42.16 1.95 44.29
C ARG A 17 -42.78 2.30 42.94
N ARG A 18 -41.98 2.34 41.87
CA ARG A 18 -42.50 2.35 40.49
C ARG A 18 -43.51 1.20 40.41
N ARG A 19 -44.78 1.49 40.10
CA ARG A 19 -45.75 0.44 39.75
C ARG A 19 -45.23 -0.19 38.46
N GLU A 20 -44.87 -1.46 38.52
CA GLU A 20 -44.64 -2.27 37.32
C GLU A 20 -45.97 -2.40 36.57
N ASP A 21 -45.93 -2.13 35.26
CA ASP A 21 -47.08 -2.22 34.37
C ASP A 21 -47.20 -3.67 33.87
N PRO A 22 -48.24 -4.44 34.25
CA PRO A 22 -48.37 -5.84 33.87
C PRO A 22 -48.39 -6.05 32.35
N ALA A 23 -49.00 -5.13 31.60
CA ALA A 23 -49.08 -5.22 30.15
C ALA A 23 -47.71 -5.02 29.50
N ARG A 24 -46.87 -4.14 30.07
CA ARG A 24 -45.48 -3.97 29.64
C ARG A 24 -44.65 -5.22 29.90
N ASN A 25 -44.81 -5.84 31.07
CA ASN A 25 -44.06 -7.05 31.43
C ASN A 25 -44.47 -8.25 30.55
N GLU A 26 -45.76 -8.37 30.23
CA GLU A 26 -46.28 -9.38 29.30
C GLU A 26 -45.74 -9.16 27.89
N LEU A 27 -45.77 -7.92 27.38
CA LEU A 27 -45.21 -7.55 26.07
C LEU A 27 -43.70 -7.82 25.99
N VAL A 28 -42.95 -7.51 27.04
CA VAL A 28 -41.51 -7.78 27.10
C VAL A 28 -41.23 -9.28 27.06
N SER A 29 -42.00 -10.08 27.81
CA SER A 29 -41.82 -11.53 27.86
C SER A 29 -42.17 -12.18 26.51
N SER A 30 -43.33 -11.81 25.92
CA SER A 30 -43.75 -12.33 24.62
C SER A 30 -42.81 -11.91 23.49
N SER A 31 -42.31 -10.66 23.51
CA SER A 31 -41.36 -10.17 22.51
C SER A 31 -40.01 -10.85 22.62
N LEU A 32 -39.55 -11.18 23.83
CA LEU A 32 -38.31 -11.92 24.03
C LEU A 32 -38.41 -13.36 23.49
N GLU A 33 -39.54 -14.03 23.76
CA GLU A 33 -39.83 -15.36 23.18
C GLU A 33 -39.91 -15.29 21.65
N SER A 34 -40.57 -14.27 21.09
CA SER A 34 -40.60 -14.04 19.64
C SER A 34 -39.21 -13.80 19.06
N ALA A 35 -38.37 -13.00 19.71
CA ALA A 35 -36.99 -12.77 19.26
C ALA A 35 -36.20 -14.09 19.19
N GLN A 36 -36.31 -14.94 20.22
CA GLN A 36 -35.64 -16.24 20.25
C GLN A 36 -36.17 -17.22 19.21
N GLN A 37 -37.49 -17.23 18.97
CA GLN A 37 -38.11 -18.08 17.96
C GLN A 37 -37.73 -17.64 16.53
N CYS A 38 -37.75 -16.34 16.24
CA CYS A 38 -37.30 -15.78 14.97
C CYS A 38 -35.82 -16.12 14.73
N LEU A 39 -34.98 -15.98 15.77
CA LEU A 39 -33.57 -16.34 15.68
C LEU A 39 -33.37 -17.83 15.36
N PHE A 40 -34.13 -18.73 15.99
CA PHE A 40 -34.10 -20.16 15.67
C PHE A 40 -34.53 -20.46 14.23
N ASN A 41 -35.48 -19.69 13.71
CA ASN A 41 -35.97 -19.79 12.34
C ASN A 41 -35.06 -19.08 11.31
N GLN A 42 -33.94 -18.47 11.73
CA GLN A 42 -33.04 -17.67 10.89
C GLN A 42 -33.72 -16.43 10.27
N ASP A 43 -34.77 -15.92 10.89
CA ASP A 43 -35.38 -14.63 10.54
C ASP A 43 -34.74 -13.52 11.38
N TYR A 44 -33.52 -13.13 10.99
CA TYR A 44 -32.70 -12.24 11.80
C TYR A 44 -33.23 -10.81 11.85
N GLY A 45 -33.85 -10.31 10.77
CA GLY A 45 -34.44 -8.97 10.74
C GLY A 45 -35.58 -8.81 11.74
N THR A 46 -36.52 -9.76 11.77
CA THR A 46 -37.64 -9.73 12.73
C THR A 46 -37.13 -9.96 14.16
N ALA A 47 -36.16 -10.87 14.34
CA ALA A 47 -35.51 -11.09 15.63
C ALA A 47 -34.84 -9.81 16.17
N PHE A 48 -34.14 -9.06 15.31
CA PHE A 48 -33.48 -7.81 15.66
C PHE A 48 -34.48 -6.77 16.18
N VAL A 49 -35.60 -6.56 15.48
CA VAL A 49 -36.66 -5.64 15.88
C VAL A 49 -37.27 -6.03 17.24
N HIS A 50 -37.52 -7.32 17.46
CA HIS A 50 -38.02 -7.80 18.76
C HIS A 50 -37.02 -7.57 19.89
N TYR A 51 -35.72 -7.82 19.66
CA TYR A 51 -34.69 -7.50 20.65
C TYR A 51 -34.60 -5.99 20.92
N LEU A 52 -34.64 -5.13 19.91
CA LEU A 52 -34.65 -3.66 20.09
C LEU A 52 -35.82 -3.23 20.97
N LEU A 53 -37.01 -3.77 20.73
CA LEU A 53 -38.20 -3.48 21.53
C LEU A 53 -38.01 -3.90 22.99
N VAL A 54 -37.55 -5.14 23.22
CA VAL A 54 -37.31 -5.67 24.57
C VAL A 54 -36.27 -4.83 25.31
N LEU A 55 -35.15 -4.50 24.67
CA LEU A 55 -34.04 -3.79 25.31
C LEU A 55 -34.35 -2.32 25.60
N ASN A 56 -35.19 -1.68 24.78
CA ASN A 56 -35.74 -0.34 25.06
C ASN A 56 -36.78 -0.37 26.18
N LEU A 57 -37.71 -1.33 26.15
CA LEU A 57 -38.76 -1.44 27.16
C LEU A 57 -38.28 -2.01 28.49
N ALA A 58 -37.21 -2.79 28.54
CA ALA A 58 -36.70 -3.38 29.76
C ALA A 58 -35.16 -3.48 29.74
N PRO A 59 -34.46 -2.37 30.03
CA PRO A 59 -32.99 -2.33 30.01
C PRO A 59 -32.29 -3.31 30.95
N MET A 60 -33.00 -3.87 31.94
CA MET A 60 -32.48 -4.92 32.83
C MET A 60 -32.11 -6.22 32.11
N PHE A 61 -32.62 -6.46 30.89
CA PHE A 61 -32.25 -7.61 30.08
C PHE A 61 -30.99 -7.39 29.22
N LYS A 62 -30.41 -6.19 29.21
CA LYS A 62 -29.24 -5.87 28.37
C LYS A 62 -28.08 -6.83 28.57
N ASP A 63 -27.75 -7.19 29.80
CA ASP A 63 -26.64 -8.12 30.08
C ASP A 63 -26.96 -9.55 29.69
N PHE A 64 -28.22 -9.97 29.87
CA PHE A 64 -28.67 -11.32 29.54
C PHE A 64 -28.75 -11.54 28.02
N ALA A 65 -29.30 -10.58 27.28
CA ALA A 65 -29.53 -10.71 25.85
C ALA A 65 -28.36 -10.23 24.99
N ARG A 66 -27.27 -9.72 25.58
CA ARG A 66 -26.16 -9.09 24.86
C ARG A 66 -25.60 -9.96 23.74
N GLU A 67 -25.22 -11.19 24.04
CA GLU A 67 -24.60 -12.10 23.07
C GLU A 67 -25.58 -12.52 21.97
N SER A 68 -26.83 -12.82 22.33
CA SER A 68 -27.86 -13.16 21.34
C SER A 68 -28.19 -11.97 20.44
N PHE A 69 -28.27 -10.76 20.99
CA PHE A 69 -28.49 -9.54 20.23
C PHE A 69 -27.33 -9.24 19.27
N ARG A 70 -26.08 -9.36 19.73
CA ARG A 70 -24.88 -9.23 18.88
C ARG A 70 -24.92 -10.21 17.72
N PHE A 71 -25.17 -11.49 18.01
CA PHE A 71 -25.27 -12.52 16.97
C PHE A 71 -26.37 -12.20 15.95
N THR A 72 -27.57 -11.82 16.42
CA THR A 72 -28.69 -11.41 15.55
C THR A 72 -28.33 -10.19 14.70
N LEU A 73 -27.71 -9.16 15.29
CA LEU A 73 -27.24 -7.98 14.57
C LEU A 73 -26.28 -8.38 13.46
N PHE A 74 -25.24 -9.16 13.76
CA PHE A 74 -24.22 -9.52 12.76
C PHE A 74 -24.79 -10.34 11.60
N LYS A 75 -25.68 -11.30 11.90
CA LYS A 75 -26.38 -12.06 10.85
C LYS A 75 -27.30 -11.20 10.01
N TRP A 76 -28.02 -10.28 10.63
CA TRP A 76 -28.88 -9.37 9.89
C TRP A 76 -28.07 -8.40 9.02
N THR A 77 -26.94 -7.88 9.52
CA THR A 77 -26.07 -7.00 8.72
C THR A 77 -25.40 -7.75 7.58
N GLU A 78 -25.00 -9.02 7.76
CA GLU A 78 -24.48 -9.87 6.67
C GLU A 78 -25.53 -10.04 5.55
N GLU A 79 -26.79 -10.26 5.91
CA GLU A 79 -27.88 -10.36 4.93
C GLU A 79 -28.13 -9.04 4.20
N LEU A 80 -28.18 -7.92 4.92
CA LEU A 80 -28.36 -6.58 4.33
C LEU A 80 -27.22 -6.21 3.38
N ASP A 81 -25.98 -6.55 3.74
CA ASP A 81 -24.79 -6.35 2.91
C ASP A 81 -24.92 -7.15 1.60
N SER A 82 -25.33 -8.42 1.67
CA SER A 82 -25.48 -9.30 0.50
C SER A 82 -26.53 -8.81 -0.51
N VAL A 83 -27.52 -8.03 -0.07
CA VAL A 83 -28.55 -7.43 -0.93
C VAL A 83 -28.31 -5.95 -1.23
N GLY A 84 -27.15 -5.41 -0.83
CA GLY A 84 -26.76 -4.02 -1.08
C GLY A 84 -27.56 -2.97 -0.30
N ARG A 85 -28.26 -3.33 0.79
CA ARG A 85 -29.05 -2.40 1.62
C ARG A 85 -28.18 -1.72 2.68
N ILE A 86 -27.17 -0.97 2.22
CA ILE A 86 -26.10 -0.43 3.06
C ILE A 86 -26.58 0.60 4.09
N GLN A 87 -27.55 1.45 3.75
CA GLN A 87 -28.07 2.44 4.70
C GLN A 87 -28.72 1.78 5.92
N GLU A 88 -29.58 0.77 5.69
CA GLU A 88 -30.26 0.06 6.78
C GLU A 88 -29.28 -0.73 7.65
N LEU A 89 -28.19 -1.21 7.06
CA LEU A 89 -27.11 -1.87 7.78
C LEU A 89 -26.47 -0.91 8.80
N PHE A 90 -26.17 0.33 8.40
CA PHE A 90 -25.61 1.33 9.32
C PHE A 90 -26.64 1.80 10.35
N ASP A 91 -27.92 1.96 9.97
CA ASP A 91 -29.00 2.27 10.91
C ASP A 91 -29.11 1.19 12.01
N CYS A 92 -28.88 -0.09 11.66
CA CYS A 92 -28.86 -1.18 12.64
C CYS A 92 -27.68 -1.05 13.62
N TYR A 93 -26.49 -0.71 13.14
CA TYR A 93 -25.33 -0.46 14.00
C TYR A 93 -25.54 0.74 14.93
N GLU A 94 -26.10 1.83 14.43
CA GLU A 94 -26.41 3.02 15.22
C GLU A 94 -27.41 2.70 16.35
N GLN A 95 -28.53 2.04 16.01
CA GLN A 95 -29.52 1.59 17.00
C GLN A 95 -28.93 0.64 18.04
N ALA A 96 -28.01 -0.24 17.61
CA ALA A 96 -27.30 -1.14 18.52
C ALA A 96 -26.36 -0.38 19.47
N LEU A 97 -25.64 0.64 18.98
CA LEU A 97 -24.74 1.47 19.78
C LEU A 97 -25.50 2.47 20.69
N GLU A 98 -26.72 2.88 20.34
CA GLU A 98 -27.60 3.61 21.27
C GLU A 98 -27.95 2.76 22.50
N LEU A 99 -28.20 1.46 22.29
CA LEU A 99 -28.49 0.52 23.36
C LEU A 99 -27.22 0.11 24.13
N PHE A 100 -26.11 -0.09 23.43
CA PHE A 100 -24.83 -0.54 23.97
C PHE A 100 -23.67 0.38 23.54
N PRO A 101 -23.57 1.60 24.10
CA PRO A 101 -22.59 2.61 23.64
C PRO A 101 -21.13 2.27 23.96
N ALA A 102 -20.90 1.33 24.88
CA ALA A 102 -19.60 0.87 25.31
C ALA A 102 -19.34 -0.60 24.90
N ASP A 103 -19.93 -1.03 23.78
CA ASP A 103 -19.73 -2.38 23.23
C ASP A 103 -18.60 -2.39 22.21
N GLU A 104 -17.44 -2.89 22.63
CA GLU A 104 -16.25 -2.94 21.79
C GLU A 104 -16.42 -3.82 20.55
N VAL A 105 -17.24 -4.88 20.62
CA VAL A 105 -17.42 -5.82 19.50
C VAL A 105 -18.27 -5.17 18.42
N ILE A 106 -19.37 -4.51 18.79
CA ILE A 106 -20.23 -3.79 17.84
C ILE A 106 -19.46 -2.63 17.19
N LEU A 107 -18.66 -1.89 17.96
CA LEU A 107 -17.79 -0.83 17.43
C LEU A 107 -16.80 -1.38 16.41
N ASN A 108 -16.12 -2.50 16.70
CA ASN A 108 -15.22 -3.13 15.75
C ASN A 108 -15.94 -3.60 14.48
N SER A 109 -17.11 -4.23 14.60
CA SER A 109 -17.87 -4.72 13.44
C SER A 109 -18.38 -3.59 12.55
N MET A 110 -18.83 -2.47 13.15
CA MET A 110 -19.20 -1.26 12.39
C MET A 110 -17.98 -0.67 11.67
N GLY A 111 -16.84 -0.56 12.35
CA GLY A 111 -15.59 -0.12 11.73
C GLY A 111 -15.16 -1.01 10.56
N GLU A 112 -15.32 -2.33 10.67
CA GLU A 112 -14.99 -3.28 9.59
C GLU A 112 -15.88 -3.06 8.36
N HIS A 113 -17.18 -2.80 8.54
CA HIS A 113 -18.08 -2.46 7.43
C HIS A 113 -17.74 -1.12 6.79
N LEU A 114 -17.47 -0.08 7.60
CA LEU A 114 -17.04 1.23 7.11
C LEU A 114 -15.76 1.13 6.28
N PHE A 115 -14.78 0.36 6.77
CA PHE A 115 -13.51 0.17 6.07
C PHE A 115 -13.72 -0.54 4.72
N ARG A 116 -14.57 -1.57 4.65
CA ARG A 116 -14.91 -2.25 3.38
C ARG A 116 -15.58 -1.32 2.37
N MET A 117 -16.33 -0.33 2.85
CA MET A 117 -17.00 0.67 2.00
C MET A 117 -16.09 1.87 1.66
N GLY A 118 -14.84 1.89 2.12
CA GLY A 118 -13.88 2.96 1.85
C GLY A 118 -13.92 4.15 2.83
N PHE A 119 -14.79 4.13 3.85
CA PHE A 119 -14.89 5.17 4.90
C PHE A 119 -13.81 4.96 5.97
N ARG A 120 -12.56 5.27 5.60
CA ARG A 120 -11.35 4.97 6.39
C ARG A 120 -11.28 5.77 7.69
N ASP A 121 -11.54 7.08 7.65
CA ASP A 121 -11.47 7.95 8.83
C ASP A 121 -12.49 7.51 9.90
N GLU A 122 -13.75 7.29 9.48
CA GLU A 122 -14.82 6.82 10.35
C GLU A 122 -14.48 5.45 10.94
N ALA A 123 -14.00 4.52 10.10
CA ALA A 123 -13.60 3.18 10.53
C ALA A 123 -12.53 3.24 11.63
N ALA A 124 -11.47 4.04 11.46
CA ALA A 124 -10.44 4.23 12.48
C ALA A 124 -11.01 4.81 13.78
N GLY A 125 -11.93 5.76 13.69
CA GLY A 125 -12.63 6.30 14.86
C GLY A 125 -13.36 5.22 15.66
N HIS A 126 -14.01 4.27 14.98
CA HIS A 126 -14.68 3.13 15.62
C HIS A 126 -13.71 2.11 16.21
N PHE A 127 -12.64 1.73 15.49
CA PHE A 127 -11.61 0.84 16.03
C PHE A 127 -10.90 1.45 17.23
N HIS A 128 -10.57 2.74 17.18
CA HIS A 128 -9.94 3.46 18.28
C HIS A 128 -10.85 3.54 19.51
N LYS A 129 -12.17 3.76 19.33
CA LYS A 129 -13.15 3.66 20.44
C LYS A 129 -13.18 2.25 21.04
N ALA A 130 -13.18 1.21 20.21
CA ALA A 130 -13.13 -0.18 20.68
C ALA A 130 -11.85 -0.46 21.50
N LEU A 131 -10.70 0.03 21.04
CA LEU A 131 -9.42 -0.09 21.74
C LEU A 131 -9.35 0.73 23.03
N LYS A 132 -10.00 1.90 23.10
CA LYS A 132 -10.15 2.65 24.35
C LYS A 132 -10.95 1.89 25.40
N LEU A 133 -11.97 1.13 24.98
CA LEU A 133 -12.79 0.31 25.88
C LEU A 133 -12.08 -0.98 26.31
N ARG A 134 -11.41 -1.65 25.36
CA ARG A 134 -10.59 -2.84 25.59
C ARG A 134 -9.25 -2.70 24.85
N PRO A 135 -8.20 -2.24 25.54
CA PRO A 135 -6.87 -2.06 24.93
C PRO A 135 -6.25 -3.36 24.40
N ASP A 136 -6.59 -4.50 25.02
CA ASP A 136 -6.15 -5.83 24.59
C ASP A 136 -7.25 -6.53 23.77
N TYR A 137 -7.83 -5.83 22.79
CA TYR A 137 -8.78 -6.40 21.83
C TYR A 137 -8.05 -6.67 20.49
N PRO A 138 -7.59 -7.91 20.22
CA PRO A 138 -6.73 -8.20 19.08
C PRO A 138 -7.35 -7.83 17.74
N GLU A 139 -8.63 -8.12 17.54
CA GLU A 139 -9.36 -7.89 16.28
C GLU A 139 -9.47 -6.40 15.96
N ALA A 140 -9.86 -5.56 16.94
CA ALA A 140 -9.91 -4.12 16.75
C ALA A 140 -8.52 -3.51 16.53
N ARG A 141 -7.49 -4.10 17.15
CA ARG A 141 -6.12 -3.64 16.99
C ARG A 141 -5.59 -3.94 15.59
N GLU A 142 -5.80 -5.16 15.11
CA GLU A 142 -5.44 -5.57 13.75
C GLU A 142 -6.18 -4.72 12.70
N ASN A 143 -7.48 -4.53 12.88
CA ASN A 143 -8.27 -3.67 12.00
C ASN A 143 -7.81 -2.21 12.05
N PHE A 144 -7.50 -1.67 13.22
CA PHE A 144 -6.93 -0.32 13.33
C PHE A 144 -5.60 -0.21 12.58
N TYR A 145 -4.70 -1.18 12.70
CA TYR A 145 -3.43 -1.17 11.96
C TYR A 145 -3.62 -1.20 10.44
N ARG A 146 -4.59 -1.98 9.95
CA ARG A 146 -4.94 -2.01 8.53
C ARG A 146 -5.40 -0.64 8.04
N VAL A 147 -6.17 0.10 8.83
CA VAL A 147 -6.63 1.45 8.48
C VAL A 147 -5.53 2.50 8.68
N ALA A 148 -4.71 2.37 9.73
CA ALA A 148 -3.65 3.32 10.04
C ALA A 148 -2.66 3.52 8.87
N ASN A 149 -2.35 2.45 8.14
CA ASN A 149 -1.53 2.52 6.92
C ASN A 149 -2.11 3.46 5.85
N TRP A 150 -3.42 3.64 5.78
CA TRP A 150 -4.08 4.54 4.83
C TRP A 150 -4.27 5.96 5.36
N LEU A 151 -4.22 6.16 6.68
CA LEU A 151 -4.52 7.45 7.30
C LEU A 151 -3.28 8.31 7.53
N VAL A 152 -2.15 7.66 7.79
CA VAL A 152 -0.87 8.32 8.01
C VAL A 152 0.14 7.64 7.11
N GLU A 153 0.72 8.39 6.20
CA GLU A 153 1.76 7.84 5.34
C GLU A 153 3.01 7.49 6.15
N ARG A 154 3.67 6.40 5.77
CA ARG A 154 4.78 5.84 6.57
C ARG A 154 6.02 6.75 6.57
N TRP A 155 6.21 7.54 5.51
CA TRP A 155 7.32 8.49 5.43
C TRP A 155 7.27 9.58 6.51
N HIS A 156 6.12 9.87 7.13
CA HIS A 156 6.06 10.81 8.26
C HIS A 156 6.96 10.38 9.42
N PHE A 157 7.09 9.08 9.69
CA PHE A 157 7.95 8.57 10.76
C PHE A 157 9.44 8.81 10.44
N LEU A 158 9.84 8.52 9.19
CA LEU A 158 11.17 8.79 8.68
C LEU A 158 11.51 10.29 8.75
N MET A 159 10.63 11.14 8.23
CA MET A 159 10.85 12.59 8.22
C MET A 159 10.97 13.19 9.62
N LEU A 160 10.12 12.75 10.56
CA LEU A 160 10.17 13.25 11.94
C LEU A 160 11.41 12.75 12.68
N ASN A 161 11.95 11.60 12.29
CA ASN A 161 13.22 11.09 12.78
C ASN A 161 14.45 11.72 12.08
N ASP A 162 14.28 12.35 10.91
CA ASP A 162 15.33 13.10 10.21
C ASP A 162 15.62 14.42 10.95
N HIS A 163 16.41 14.28 12.00
CA HIS A 163 16.84 15.38 12.85
C HIS A 163 17.68 16.41 12.06
N GLY A 164 18.43 15.98 11.02
CA GLY A 164 19.23 16.85 10.17
C GLY A 164 18.35 17.81 9.36
N ARG A 165 17.33 17.26 8.69
CA ARG A 165 16.27 18.01 8.00
C ARG A 165 15.57 18.97 8.94
N ASN A 166 15.07 18.48 10.07
CA ASN A 166 14.31 19.27 11.03
C ASN A 166 15.11 20.49 11.52
N ARG A 167 16.40 20.29 11.81
CA ARG A 167 17.28 21.38 12.26
C ARG A 167 17.50 22.43 11.17
N LYS A 168 17.71 22.04 9.91
CA LYS A 168 17.91 22.97 8.79
C LYS A 168 16.65 23.81 8.53
N TYR A 169 15.46 23.20 8.54
CA TYR A 169 14.19 23.94 8.47
C TYR A 169 14.03 24.91 9.64
N GLN A 170 14.28 24.46 10.87
CA GLN A 170 14.22 25.33 12.05
C GLN A 170 15.14 26.55 11.91
N GLN A 171 16.36 26.37 11.43
CA GLN A 171 17.33 27.46 11.25
C GLN A 171 16.89 28.45 10.18
N ALA A 172 16.44 27.97 9.02
CA ALA A 172 15.96 28.83 7.93
C ALA A 172 14.72 29.64 8.36
N ILE A 173 13.75 28.98 9.00
CA ILE A 173 12.55 29.63 9.56
C ILE A 173 12.96 30.67 10.61
N GLN A 174 13.87 30.31 11.51
CA GLN A 174 14.34 31.23 12.55
C GLN A 174 15.02 32.47 11.95
N LYS A 175 15.86 32.31 10.93
CA LYS A 175 16.52 33.41 10.22
C LYS A 175 15.49 34.33 9.56
N ALA A 176 14.48 33.78 8.88
CA ALA A 176 13.43 34.57 8.24
C ALA A 176 12.56 35.34 9.24
N VAL A 177 12.16 34.71 10.35
CA VAL A 177 11.37 35.38 11.40
C VAL A 177 12.18 36.51 12.05
N GLN A 178 13.46 36.26 12.36
CA GLN A 178 14.35 37.28 12.92
C GLN A 178 14.67 38.42 11.95
N SER A 179 14.55 38.18 10.65
CA SER A 179 14.73 39.21 9.61
C SER A 179 13.48 40.07 9.37
N GLY A 180 12.35 39.78 10.04
CA GLY A 180 11.15 40.61 10.01
C GLY A 180 9.87 39.90 9.52
N CYS A 181 9.95 38.63 9.10
CA CYS A 181 8.76 37.85 8.71
C CYS A 181 7.94 37.45 9.94
N ASN A 182 6.97 38.28 10.32
CA ASN A 182 6.21 38.13 11.57
C ASN A 182 4.88 37.37 11.44
N THR A 183 4.35 37.23 10.22
CA THR A 183 3.14 36.46 9.92
C THR A 183 3.50 35.29 9.02
N VAL A 184 3.22 34.06 9.48
CA VAL A 184 3.67 32.82 8.82
C VAL A 184 2.48 31.93 8.46
N LEU A 185 2.52 31.33 7.28
CA LEU A 185 1.63 30.26 6.85
C LEU A 185 2.44 28.98 6.59
N ASP A 186 2.07 27.90 7.27
CA ASP A 186 2.61 26.55 7.07
C ASP A 186 1.65 25.73 6.19
N ILE A 187 2.02 25.48 4.93
CA ILE A 187 1.21 24.73 3.96
C ILE A 187 1.58 23.25 4.03
N GLY A 188 0.59 22.38 4.24
CA GLY A 188 0.83 20.94 4.42
C GLY A 188 1.50 20.66 5.75
N THR A 189 0.93 21.21 6.83
CA THR A 189 1.59 21.28 8.14
C THR A 189 1.89 19.90 8.76
N GLY A 190 1.20 18.85 8.33
CA GLY A 190 1.35 17.50 8.86
C GLY A 190 1.13 17.46 10.36
N THR A 191 2.22 17.36 11.14
CA THR A 191 2.16 17.34 12.61
C THR A 191 2.20 18.73 13.27
N GLY A 192 2.36 19.80 12.49
CA GLY A 192 2.53 21.16 13.02
C GLY A 192 3.97 21.56 13.33
N ILE A 193 4.96 20.71 13.04
CA ILE A 193 6.35 20.93 13.48
C ILE A 193 6.96 22.24 12.93
N LEU A 194 6.69 22.59 11.66
CA LEU A 194 7.24 23.80 11.04
C LEU A 194 6.56 25.07 11.58
N GLY A 195 5.22 25.06 11.72
CA GLY A 195 4.48 26.11 12.42
C GLY A 195 4.95 26.32 13.87
N MET A 196 5.21 25.24 14.62
CA MET A 196 5.78 25.32 15.97
C MET A 196 7.20 25.93 15.98
N CYS A 197 8.04 25.59 14.99
CA CYS A 197 9.33 26.23 14.79
C CYS A 197 9.19 27.75 14.57
N ALA A 198 8.28 28.17 13.69
CA ALA A 198 8.01 29.59 13.43
C ALA A 198 7.57 30.34 14.69
N LYS A 199 6.62 29.75 15.44
CA LYS A 199 6.14 30.37 16.68
C LYS A 199 7.24 30.45 17.74
N LYS A 200 8.06 29.40 17.89
CA LYS A 200 9.21 29.38 18.82
C LYS A 200 10.29 30.38 18.42
N ALA A 201 10.46 30.66 17.13
CA ALA A 201 11.38 31.67 16.61
C ALA A 201 10.92 33.12 16.88
N GLY A 202 9.65 33.32 17.27
CA GLY A 202 9.10 34.63 17.64
C GLY A 202 8.06 35.19 16.67
N ALA A 203 7.54 34.40 15.73
CA ALA A 203 6.48 34.85 14.84
C ALA A 203 5.26 35.35 15.64
N ALA A 204 4.73 36.50 15.24
CA ALA A 204 3.59 37.13 15.90
C ALA A 204 2.33 36.28 15.68
N GLU A 205 2.05 35.92 14.43
CA GLU A 205 0.92 35.10 14.01
C GLU A 205 1.40 33.93 13.16
N VAL A 206 0.87 32.74 13.44
CA VAL A 206 1.16 31.53 12.68
C VAL A 206 -0.15 30.85 12.31
N TYR A 207 -0.32 30.65 11.02
CA TYR A 207 -1.41 29.90 10.42
C TYR A 207 -0.85 28.62 9.81
N ALA A 208 -1.68 27.60 9.73
CA ALA A 208 -1.32 26.34 9.11
C ALA A 208 -2.54 25.75 8.39
N CYS A 209 -2.32 25.02 7.30
CA CYS A 209 -3.38 24.24 6.65
C CYS A 209 -2.95 22.78 6.45
N GLU A 210 -3.92 21.88 6.60
CA GLU A 210 -3.75 20.44 6.40
C GLU A 210 -5.00 19.88 5.70
N LEU A 211 -4.77 19.07 4.67
CA LEU A 211 -5.82 18.46 3.87
C LEU A 211 -6.35 17.18 4.54
N SER A 212 -5.46 16.36 5.10
CA SER A 212 -5.83 15.11 5.75
C SER A 212 -6.51 15.41 7.08
N LYS A 213 -7.76 14.97 7.24
CA LYS A 213 -8.52 15.12 8.48
C LYS A 213 -7.79 14.48 9.66
N THR A 214 -7.25 13.27 9.46
CA THR A 214 -6.48 12.57 10.50
C THR A 214 -5.25 13.37 10.91
N MET A 215 -4.48 13.90 9.96
CA MET A 215 -3.29 14.71 10.27
C MET A 215 -3.66 16.06 10.90
N TYR A 216 -4.74 16.69 10.48
CA TYR A 216 -5.26 17.90 11.09
C TYR A 216 -5.63 17.69 12.58
N GLU A 217 -6.40 16.64 12.88
CA GLU A 217 -6.78 16.29 14.25
C GLU A 217 -5.54 15.98 15.10
N LEU A 218 -4.59 15.21 14.55
CA LEU A 218 -3.31 14.91 15.18
C LEU A 218 -2.51 16.18 15.47
N ALA A 219 -2.39 17.11 14.51
CA ALA A 219 -1.69 18.38 14.68
C ALA A 219 -2.32 19.22 15.81
N CYS A 220 -3.65 19.25 15.91
CA CYS A 220 -4.35 19.93 16.99
C CYS A 220 -3.99 19.34 18.37
N GLU A 221 -3.93 18.00 18.48
CA GLU A 221 -3.51 17.33 19.71
C GLU A 221 -2.05 17.64 20.06
N VAL A 222 -1.16 17.62 19.05
CA VAL A 222 0.26 17.96 19.20
C VAL A 222 0.42 19.41 19.67
N LEU A 223 -0.28 20.37 19.07
CA LEU A 223 -0.23 21.77 19.49
C LEU A 223 -0.67 21.96 20.95
N THR A 224 -1.77 21.31 21.33
CA THR A 224 -2.28 21.32 22.70
C THR A 224 -1.25 20.76 23.68
N ALA A 225 -0.61 19.64 23.33
CA ALA A 225 0.42 19.00 24.15
C ALA A 225 1.68 19.87 24.31
N ASN A 226 1.96 20.73 23.34
CA ASN A 226 3.08 21.67 23.35
C ASN A 226 2.69 23.08 23.85
N LYS A 227 1.41 23.29 24.24
CA LYS A 227 0.86 24.58 24.72
C LYS A 227 0.96 25.71 23.69
N MET A 228 0.65 25.37 22.43
CA MET A 228 0.73 26.29 21.29
C MET A 228 -0.61 26.39 20.52
N ASP A 229 -1.66 25.74 21.02
CA ASP A 229 -3.03 25.72 20.46
C ASP A 229 -3.71 27.10 20.45
N ASP A 230 -3.44 27.95 21.45
CA ASP A 230 -3.92 29.33 21.45
C ASP A 230 -3.13 30.26 20.50
N SER A 231 -1.97 29.81 20.02
CA SER A 231 -0.98 30.63 19.30
C SER A 231 -0.84 30.32 17.82
N ILE A 232 -1.25 29.13 17.39
CA ILE A 232 -1.16 28.64 16.03
C ILE A 232 -2.56 28.23 15.58
N LYS A 233 -3.07 28.84 14.51
CA LYS A 233 -4.40 28.50 13.96
C LYS A 233 -4.24 27.54 12.79
N ILE A 234 -4.65 26.29 12.99
CA ILE A 234 -4.71 25.29 11.91
C ILE A 234 -6.11 25.32 11.27
N VAL A 235 -6.18 25.21 9.94
CA VAL A 235 -7.42 25.05 9.17
C VAL A 235 -7.39 23.74 8.39
N HIS A 236 -8.45 22.94 8.51
CA HIS A 236 -8.62 21.70 7.73
C HIS A 236 -9.12 22.03 6.32
N MET A 237 -8.20 22.24 5.39
CA MET A 237 -8.47 22.59 3.99
C MET A 237 -7.21 22.50 3.12
N LYS A 238 -7.41 22.43 1.80
CA LYS A 238 -6.32 22.62 0.83
C LYS A 238 -5.94 24.10 0.75
N SER A 239 -4.64 24.39 0.61
CA SER A 239 -4.15 25.77 0.47
C SER A 239 -4.79 26.53 -0.70
N LEU A 240 -5.11 25.83 -1.80
CA LEU A 240 -5.78 26.35 -3.00
C LEU A 240 -7.21 26.87 -2.76
N GLU A 241 -7.82 26.51 -1.64
CA GLU A 241 -9.19 26.92 -1.28
C GLU A 241 -9.21 28.03 -0.23
N MET A 242 -8.04 28.42 0.27
CA MET A 242 -7.93 29.35 1.39
C MET A 242 -8.07 30.80 0.93
N GLU A 243 -8.89 31.58 1.63
CA GLU A 243 -9.19 32.97 1.27
C GLU A 243 -8.86 33.97 2.37
N VAL A 244 -8.42 35.17 1.97
CA VAL A 244 -8.29 36.35 2.84
C VAL A 244 -9.51 37.26 2.63
N PRO A 245 -10.25 37.70 3.67
CA PRO A 245 -10.00 37.51 5.10
C PRO A 245 -10.74 36.32 5.77
N LYS A 246 -11.38 35.45 4.98
CA LYS A 246 -12.32 34.43 5.47
C LYS A 246 -11.65 33.40 6.37
N ASP A 247 -10.52 32.84 5.91
CA ASP A 247 -9.84 31.73 6.58
C ASP A 247 -8.62 32.23 7.37
N ILE A 248 -7.89 33.20 6.82
CA ILE A 248 -6.84 33.96 7.50
C ILE A 248 -7.15 35.47 7.40
N PRO A 249 -6.87 36.29 8.44
CA PRO A 249 -7.34 37.66 8.49
C PRO A 249 -6.63 38.60 7.50
N GLN A 250 -5.39 38.27 7.12
CA GLN A 250 -4.53 39.09 6.27
C GLN A 250 -3.51 38.22 5.55
N LYS A 251 -2.89 38.80 4.50
CA LYS A 251 -1.78 38.17 3.79
C LYS A 251 -0.57 38.02 4.72
N VAL A 252 0.18 36.93 4.52
CA VAL A 252 1.34 36.57 5.33
C VAL A 252 2.66 37.05 4.73
N SER A 253 3.65 37.29 5.56
CA SER A 253 5.02 37.65 5.17
C SER A 253 5.89 36.44 4.80
N LEU A 254 5.55 35.25 5.29
CA LEU A 254 6.30 34.02 5.04
C LEU A 254 5.35 32.85 4.81
N VAL A 255 5.59 32.11 3.73
CA VAL A 255 5.06 30.76 3.53
C VAL A 255 6.19 29.77 3.77
N VAL A 256 5.90 28.74 4.56
CA VAL A 256 6.75 27.57 4.70
C VAL A 256 5.97 26.39 4.16
N THR A 257 6.59 25.55 3.35
CA THR A 257 6.00 24.32 2.84
C THR A 257 7.03 23.21 2.75
N GLU A 258 6.53 21.98 2.83
CA GLU A 258 7.27 20.78 2.47
C GLU A 258 6.37 19.77 1.76
N THR A 259 5.45 20.26 0.93
CA THR A 259 4.63 19.44 0.05
C THR A 259 5.44 19.05 -1.20
N VAL A 260 6.46 18.22 -1.05
CA VAL A 260 7.35 17.76 -2.12
C VAL A 260 7.40 16.24 -2.10
N ASP A 261 7.59 15.59 -3.24
CA ASP A 261 7.88 14.16 -3.32
C ASP A 261 9.28 13.90 -3.90
N ALA A 262 9.61 12.63 -4.20
CA ALA A 262 10.90 12.26 -4.78
C ALA A 262 11.20 12.95 -6.13
N GLY A 263 10.17 13.27 -6.92
CA GLY A 263 10.27 14.04 -8.16
C GLY A 263 10.05 15.54 -7.99
N LEU A 264 10.12 16.05 -6.76
CA LEU A 264 9.93 17.44 -6.33
C LEU A 264 8.49 17.97 -6.46
N PHE A 265 7.82 17.73 -7.59
CA PHE A 265 6.55 18.38 -7.93
C PHE A 265 5.29 17.56 -7.69
N GLY A 266 5.38 16.26 -7.41
CA GLY A 266 4.21 15.38 -7.45
C GLY A 266 3.19 15.60 -6.33
N GLU A 267 3.52 16.38 -5.30
CA GLU A 267 2.57 16.83 -4.27
C GLU A 267 1.95 18.22 -4.57
N GLY A 268 2.13 18.76 -5.77
CA GLY A 268 1.48 20.01 -6.20
C GLY A 268 2.03 21.27 -5.54
N ILE A 269 3.34 21.32 -5.30
CA ILE A 269 4.02 22.51 -4.74
C ILE A 269 3.86 23.73 -5.65
N ILE A 270 3.90 23.55 -6.98
CA ILE A 270 3.88 24.65 -7.95
C ILE A 270 2.55 25.40 -7.87
N GLU A 271 1.45 24.69 -7.96
CA GLU A 271 0.09 25.25 -7.91
C GLU A 271 -0.18 25.88 -6.54
N SER A 272 0.25 25.21 -5.47
CA SER A 272 0.13 25.72 -4.10
C SER A 272 0.85 27.06 -3.93
N LEU A 273 2.06 27.20 -4.49
CA LEU A 273 2.86 28.42 -4.40
C LEU A 273 2.35 29.52 -5.32
N ILE A 274 1.89 29.21 -6.54
CA ILE A 274 1.24 30.20 -7.42
C ILE A 274 0.01 30.80 -6.72
N HIS A 275 -0.84 29.94 -6.17
CA HIS A 275 -2.00 30.39 -5.40
C HIS A 275 -1.58 31.23 -4.19
N ALA A 276 -0.57 30.77 -3.44
CA ALA A 276 -0.07 31.51 -2.30
C ALA A 276 0.42 32.91 -2.69
N TRP A 277 1.23 33.05 -3.74
CA TRP A 277 1.72 34.34 -4.22
C TRP A 277 0.59 35.31 -4.60
N HIS A 278 -0.45 34.81 -5.25
CA HIS A 278 -1.59 35.64 -5.66
C HIS A 278 -2.49 36.04 -4.49
N HIS A 279 -2.84 35.08 -3.64
CA HIS A 279 -3.96 35.23 -2.71
C HIS A 279 -3.54 35.36 -1.24
N LEU A 280 -2.40 34.77 -0.85
CA LEU A 280 -2.07 34.55 0.56
C LEU A 280 -0.81 35.30 1.02
N LEU A 281 0.17 35.51 0.15
CA LEU A 281 1.44 36.20 0.44
C LEU A 281 1.34 37.70 0.19
N LEU A 282 2.14 38.45 0.97
CA LEU A 282 2.53 39.82 0.65
C LEU A 282 3.30 39.86 -0.69
N PRO A 283 3.36 41.03 -1.37
CA PRO A 283 4.07 41.15 -2.64
C PRO A 283 5.56 40.74 -2.55
N PRO A 284 6.15 40.21 -3.62
CA PRO A 284 7.58 39.88 -3.64
C PRO A 284 8.44 41.15 -3.54
N GLN A 285 9.68 40.99 -3.07
CA GLN A 285 10.64 42.08 -2.94
C GLN A 285 11.03 42.64 -4.33
N ARG A 286 10.93 43.96 -4.52
CA ARG A 286 11.23 44.61 -5.81
C ARG A 286 12.72 44.99 -5.93
N GLY A 287 13.55 44.07 -6.40
CA GLY A 287 14.94 44.32 -6.83
C GLY A 287 15.91 44.79 -5.72
N GLU A 288 17.22 44.63 -5.93
CA GLU A 288 18.26 44.88 -4.92
C GLU A 288 18.45 46.38 -4.53
N ASN A 289 17.91 47.32 -5.31
CA ASN A 289 18.20 48.75 -5.19
C ASN A 289 17.12 49.60 -4.49
N GLU A 290 16.00 48.99 -4.05
CA GLU A 290 14.98 49.68 -3.25
C GLU A 290 15.01 49.16 -1.81
N THR A 291 15.32 50.02 -0.84
CA THR A 291 15.19 49.72 0.60
C THR A 291 13.71 49.65 0.97
N GLN A 292 13.07 48.51 0.67
CA GLN A 292 11.76 48.14 1.24
C GLN A 292 11.97 47.46 2.60
N ASP A 293 11.06 47.72 3.53
CA ASP A 293 11.05 47.03 4.81
C ASP A 293 10.71 45.55 4.58
N GLN A 294 11.54 44.63 5.10
CA GLN A 294 11.32 43.18 4.93
C GLN A 294 9.99 42.71 5.55
N SER A 295 9.39 43.52 6.43
CA SER A 295 8.06 43.24 6.99
C SER A 295 6.90 43.50 6.02
N GLU A 296 7.15 44.13 4.87
CA GLU A 296 6.14 44.44 3.85
C GLU A 296 6.20 43.53 2.61
N THR A 297 7.15 42.58 2.57
CA THR A 297 7.34 41.67 1.44
C THR A 297 7.06 40.22 1.82
N GLY A 298 6.65 39.43 0.84
CA GLY A 298 6.46 37.98 0.96
C GLY A 298 7.75 37.22 0.71
N ARG A 299 7.90 36.05 1.36
CA ARG A 299 8.98 35.08 1.13
C ARG A 299 8.44 33.65 1.22
N VAL A 300 9.07 32.73 0.51
CA VAL A 300 8.79 31.29 0.59
C VAL A 300 10.03 30.53 1.11
N ILE A 301 9.81 29.54 1.97
CA ILE A 301 10.77 28.50 2.34
C ILE A 301 10.15 27.14 1.95
N PRO A 302 10.82 26.30 1.14
CA PRO A 302 12.13 26.53 0.53
C PRO A 302 12.14 27.70 -0.46
N ALA A 303 13.27 28.38 -0.59
CA ALA A 303 13.44 29.49 -1.51
C ALA A 303 13.48 29.06 -2.98
N GLY A 304 13.94 27.83 -3.25
CA GLY A 304 14.01 27.26 -4.59
C GLY A 304 14.53 25.82 -4.57
N ALA A 305 14.77 25.26 -5.74
CA ALA A 305 15.34 23.92 -5.88
C ALA A 305 16.24 23.78 -7.11
N THR A 306 17.17 22.84 -7.04
CA THR A 306 17.95 22.34 -8.19
C THR A 306 17.70 20.85 -8.34
N VAL A 307 17.24 20.43 -9.52
CA VAL A 307 17.00 19.02 -9.87
C VAL A 307 18.21 18.48 -10.63
N PHE A 308 18.65 17.29 -10.23
CA PHE A 308 19.74 16.55 -10.84
C PHE A 308 19.25 15.25 -11.45
N GLY A 309 19.88 14.82 -12.54
CA GLY A 309 19.65 13.52 -13.17
C GLY A 309 20.94 12.77 -13.43
N MET A 310 20.86 11.45 -13.56
CA MET A 310 21.98 10.58 -13.91
C MET A 310 21.48 9.33 -14.65
N ALA A 311 22.11 8.97 -15.75
CA ALA A 311 21.82 7.70 -16.42
C ALA A 311 22.46 6.54 -15.66
N VAL A 312 21.70 5.47 -15.44
CA VAL A 312 22.14 4.31 -14.65
C VAL A 312 21.87 2.98 -15.35
N GLU A 313 22.75 2.02 -15.10
CA GLU A 313 22.54 0.60 -15.31
C GLU A 313 22.17 -0.04 -13.96
N SER A 314 21.05 -0.76 -13.93
CA SER A 314 20.62 -1.57 -12.78
C SER A 314 19.68 -2.69 -13.23
N LEU A 315 20.11 -3.94 -12.98
CA LEU A 315 19.28 -5.12 -13.22
C LEU A 315 17.99 -5.12 -12.38
N GLU A 316 18.05 -4.55 -11.17
CA GLU A 316 16.89 -4.49 -10.28
C GLU A 316 15.80 -3.59 -10.85
N ILE A 317 16.15 -2.39 -11.33
CA ILE A 317 15.20 -1.51 -12.03
C ILE A 317 14.72 -2.18 -13.32
N ARG A 318 15.65 -2.73 -14.12
CA ARG A 318 15.34 -3.38 -15.40
C ARG A 318 14.28 -4.45 -15.26
N ARG A 319 14.41 -5.37 -14.29
CA ARG A 319 13.50 -6.52 -14.17
C ARG A 319 12.08 -6.15 -13.74
N HIS A 320 11.85 -4.93 -13.22
CA HIS A 320 10.52 -4.42 -12.86
C HIS A 320 9.86 -3.65 -14.01
N HIS A 321 10.64 -3.19 -15.00
CA HIS A 321 10.13 -2.37 -16.10
C HIS A 321 10.26 -3.00 -17.49
N ARG A 322 11.06 -4.05 -17.63
CA ARG A 322 11.33 -4.74 -18.90
C ARG A 322 11.43 -6.25 -18.72
N LEU A 323 10.99 -6.96 -19.75
CA LEU A 323 11.17 -8.40 -19.87
C LEU A 323 12.62 -8.71 -20.26
N CYS A 324 13.35 -9.36 -19.35
CA CYS A 324 14.77 -9.66 -19.47
C CYS A 324 15.05 -11.07 -20.00
N VAL A 325 14.00 -11.84 -20.28
CA VAL A 325 14.06 -13.26 -20.61
C VAL A 325 13.43 -13.49 -21.99
N SER A 326 13.77 -14.61 -22.64
CA SER A 326 13.18 -15.04 -23.92
C SER A 326 12.30 -16.29 -23.80
N GLU A 327 12.37 -16.96 -22.65
CA GLU A 327 11.62 -18.17 -22.33
C GLU A 327 11.25 -18.16 -20.85
N VAL A 328 10.01 -18.56 -20.52
CA VAL A 328 9.50 -18.66 -19.15
C VAL A 328 8.82 -20.02 -18.96
N GLY A 329 9.33 -20.84 -18.04
CA GLY A 329 8.74 -22.15 -17.74
C GLY A 329 8.61 -23.08 -18.96
N SER A 330 9.59 -23.05 -19.87
CA SER A 330 9.57 -23.75 -21.17
C SER A 330 8.64 -23.19 -22.24
N LEU A 331 8.08 -22.00 -22.03
CA LEU A 331 7.29 -21.27 -23.01
C LEU A 331 8.11 -20.15 -23.64
N SER A 332 8.15 -20.09 -24.97
CA SER A 332 8.64 -18.92 -25.68
C SER A 332 7.68 -17.75 -25.47
N ILE A 333 8.24 -16.59 -25.11
CA ILE A 333 7.48 -15.36 -24.86
C ILE A 333 7.57 -14.36 -26.01
N ALA A 334 8.17 -14.75 -27.14
CA ALA A 334 8.34 -13.88 -28.31
C ALA A 334 7.01 -13.36 -28.88
N ALA A 335 5.90 -14.09 -28.67
CA ALA A 335 4.56 -13.69 -29.13
C ALA A 335 3.76 -12.89 -28.10
N ALA A 336 4.35 -12.51 -26.96
CA ALA A 336 3.66 -11.70 -25.95
C ALA A 336 3.25 -10.30 -26.47
N GLY A 337 3.91 -9.84 -27.54
CA GLY A 337 3.83 -8.46 -28.00
C GLY A 337 4.59 -7.54 -27.05
N GLU A 338 4.23 -6.26 -27.07
CA GLU A 338 4.87 -5.28 -26.19
C GLU A 338 4.23 -5.31 -24.79
N LEU A 339 5.04 -5.60 -23.78
CA LEU A 339 4.67 -5.53 -22.36
C LEU A 339 5.33 -4.31 -21.72
N ARG A 340 4.56 -3.48 -21.02
CA ARG A 340 5.05 -2.27 -20.35
C ARG A 340 4.62 -2.22 -18.89
N SER A 341 5.46 -1.65 -18.03
CA SER A 341 5.08 -1.25 -16.66
C SER A 341 4.13 -0.05 -16.68
N PRO A 342 3.41 0.29 -15.59
CA PRO A 342 2.49 1.43 -15.51
C PRO A 342 3.17 2.81 -15.50
N VAL A 343 4.45 2.89 -15.85
CA VAL A 343 5.24 4.12 -15.89
C VAL A 343 5.44 4.57 -17.33
N SER A 344 5.27 5.87 -17.58
CA SER A 344 5.51 6.50 -18.88
C SER A 344 6.40 7.72 -18.75
N CYS A 345 7.63 7.58 -19.25
CA CYS A 345 8.61 8.64 -19.33
C CYS A 345 8.39 9.59 -20.53
N SER A 346 7.20 9.60 -21.14
CA SER A 346 6.88 10.49 -22.27
C SER A 346 6.98 11.96 -21.84
N PRO A 347 7.47 12.87 -22.71
CA PRO A 347 7.45 14.31 -22.45
C PRO A 347 6.02 14.88 -22.48
N GLU A 348 5.09 14.18 -23.13
CA GLU A 348 3.67 14.53 -23.18
C GLU A 348 2.90 13.95 -21.99
N PRO A 349 1.94 14.71 -21.42
CA PRO A 349 1.14 14.26 -20.28
C PRO A 349 0.30 13.02 -20.62
N ASP A 350 0.21 12.10 -19.66
CA ASP A 350 -0.66 10.93 -19.72
C ASP A 350 -1.25 10.68 -18.34
N ASP A 351 -2.52 11.06 -18.15
CA ASP A 351 -3.24 10.91 -16.87
C ASP A 351 -3.45 9.44 -16.47
N SER A 352 -3.18 8.49 -17.37
CA SER A 352 -3.34 7.05 -17.11
C SER A 352 -2.07 6.36 -16.61
N MET A 353 -0.92 7.07 -16.56
CA MET A 353 0.40 6.49 -16.28
C MET A 353 1.17 7.33 -15.27
N GLU A 354 1.91 6.67 -14.39
CA GLU A 354 2.82 7.38 -13.48
C GLU A 354 4.06 7.88 -14.26
N PRO A 355 4.59 9.08 -13.97
CA PRO A 355 5.76 9.61 -14.67
C PRO A 355 7.07 8.91 -14.27
N TYR A 356 7.14 8.35 -13.07
CA TYR A 356 8.32 7.67 -12.51
C TYR A 356 7.92 6.73 -11.38
N THR A 357 8.79 5.77 -11.06
CA THR A 357 8.77 5.07 -9.76
C THR A 357 9.73 5.73 -8.78
N THR A 358 9.79 5.23 -7.55
CA THR A 358 10.74 5.70 -6.53
C THR A 358 11.58 4.54 -6.04
N GLU A 359 12.88 4.79 -5.83
CA GLU A 359 13.81 3.81 -5.31
C GLU A 359 14.83 4.48 -4.38
N ARG A 360 15.21 3.79 -3.30
CA ARG A 360 16.34 4.19 -2.47
C ARG A 360 17.63 3.61 -3.05
N LEU A 361 18.28 4.37 -3.93
CA LEU A 361 19.45 3.90 -4.68
C LEU A 361 20.61 3.42 -3.80
N SER A 362 20.80 4.01 -2.61
CA SER A 362 21.81 3.58 -1.63
C SER A 362 21.59 2.17 -1.09
N ARG A 363 20.37 1.63 -1.19
CA ARG A 363 19.98 0.30 -0.72
C ARG A 363 19.37 -0.58 -1.83
N LEU A 364 19.59 -0.23 -3.09
CA LEU A 364 19.03 -1.00 -4.21
C LEU A 364 19.68 -2.39 -4.29
N PRO A 365 18.92 -3.50 -4.31
CA PRO A 365 19.47 -4.84 -4.47
C PRO A 365 20.36 -4.96 -5.72
N GLY A 366 21.59 -5.46 -5.55
CA GLY A 366 22.58 -5.54 -6.65
C GLY A 366 23.22 -4.20 -7.04
N GLY A 367 22.77 -3.08 -6.45
CA GLY A 367 23.28 -1.75 -6.70
C GLY A 367 22.93 -1.19 -8.08
N TYR A 368 23.60 -0.10 -8.43
CA TYR A 368 23.51 0.54 -9.74
C TYR A 368 24.91 0.96 -10.20
N LYS A 369 25.07 1.16 -11.51
CA LYS A 369 26.29 1.71 -12.11
C LYS A 369 25.96 3.02 -12.82
N PRO A 370 26.63 4.13 -12.47
CA PRO A 370 26.47 5.39 -13.18
C PRO A 370 27.07 5.32 -14.58
N LEU A 371 26.30 5.70 -15.60
CA LEU A 371 26.70 5.74 -17.00
C LEU A 371 27.10 7.17 -17.45
N THR A 372 26.63 8.17 -16.72
CA THR A 372 26.97 9.60 -16.90
C THR A 372 27.35 10.20 -15.55
N GLU A 373 28.03 11.35 -15.56
CA GLU A 373 28.06 12.21 -14.37
C GLU A 373 26.66 12.78 -14.09
N PRO A 374 26.36 13.19 -12.84
CA PRO A 374 25.15 13.95 -12.54
C PRO A 374 25.08 15.24 -13.37
N PHE A 375 23.91 15.54 -13.93
CA PHE A 375 23.64 16.77 -14.67
C PHE A 375 22.49 17.55 -14.02
N THR A 376 22.46 18.87 -14.20
CA THR A 376 21.33 19.70 -13.75
C THR A 376 20.21 19.65 -14.78
N ALA A 377 19.06 19.10 -14.39
CA ALA A 377 17.87 19.03 -15.23
C ALA A 377 17.02 20.30 -15.14
N LEU A 378 16.93 20.90 -13.95
CA LEU A 378 16.10 22.08 -13.71
C LEU A 378 16.65 22.91 -12.54
N ASN A 379 16.58 24.23 -12.66
CA ASN A 379 16.68 25.17 -11.54
C ASN A 379 15.36 25.95 -11.47
N ILE A 380 14.85 26.15 -10.25
CA ILE A 380 13.58 26.82 -10.00
C ILE A 380 13.69 27.72 -8.77
N ASP A 381 13.24 28.97 -8.90
CA ASP A 381 13.08 29.91 -7.79
C ASP A 381 11.61 29.99 -7.35
N PHE A 382 11.33 29.51 -6.13
CA PHE A 382 9.99 29.53 -5.56
C PHE A 382 9.54 30.93 -5.13
N ASN A 383 10.45 31.91 -5.09
CA ASN A 383 10.13 33.31 -4.86
C ASN A 383 9.83 34.11 -6.15
N ASN A 384 9.94 33.48 -7.33
CA ASN A 384 9.65 34.10 -8.61
C ASN A 384 8.33 33.59 -9.21
N VAL A 385 7.21 34.24 -8.89
CA VAL A 385 5.88 33.81 -9.36
C VAL A 385 5.76 33.75 -10.88
N GLN A 386 6.40 34.66 -11.63
CA GLN A 386 6.37 34.63 -13.10
C GLN A 386 7.09 33.41 -13.65
N GLU A 387 8.15 32.96 -12.97
CA GLU A 387 8.83 31.72 -13.31
C GLU A 387 7.91 30.51 -13.09
N LEU A 388 7.21 30.48 -11.95
CA LEU A 388 6.28 29.40 -11.61
C LEU A 388 5.11 29.30 -12.60
N GLU A 389 4.46 30.42 -12.93
CA GLU A 389 3.39 30.48 -13.94
C GLU A 389 3.87 30.07 -15.33
N GLY A 390 5.14 30.33 -15.64
CA GLY A 390 5.78 29.98 -16.90
C GLY A 390 6.14 28.50 -17.04
N LEU A 391 6.23 27.72 -15.95
CA LEU A 391 6.74 26.33 -15.99
C LEU A 391 5.98 25.43 -16.96
N SER A 392 4.64 25.43 -16.87
CA SER A 392 3.78 24.60 -17.73
C SER A 392 3.83 25.00 -19.21
N SER A 393 4.32 26.20 -19.51
CA SER A 393 4.48 26.71 -20.87
C SER A 393 5.93 26.67 -21.38
N ARG A 394 6.87 26.15 -20.58
CA ARG A 394 8.26 25.96 -21.02
C ARG A 394 8.33 24.96 -22.18
N GLU A 395 9.15 25.29 -23.16
CA GLU A 395 9.52 24.33 -24.20
C GLU A 395 10.32 23.17 -23.59
N VAL A 396 10.17 21.99 -24.19
CA VAL A 396 10.91 20.80 -23.78
C VAL A 396 12.40 21.07 -23.97
N GLN A 397 13.18 20.90 -22.92
CA GLN A 397 14.62 21.14 -22.94
C GLN A 397 15.35 19.87 -23.34
N GLN A 398 16.22 19.96 -24.33
CA GLN A 398 17.05 18.85 -24.78
C GLN A 398 18.47 19.00 -24.22
N ILE A 399 18.92 18.01 -23.45
CA ILE A 399 20.23 17.97 -22.81
C ILE A 399 21.05 16.83 -23.44
N ARG A 400 22.30 17.11 -23.78
CA ARG A 400 23.25 16.11 -24.29
C ARG A 400 24.25 15.76 -23.19
N LEU A 401 24.32 14.48 -22.85
CA LEU A 401 25.09 13.97 -21.72
C LEU A 401 26.24 13.09 -22.25
N PRO A 402 27.51 13.44 -21.98
CA PRO A 402 28.62 12.57 -22.33
C PRO A 402 28.56 11.31 -21.47
N VAL A 403 28.62 10.14 -22.13
CA VAL A 403 28.68 8.86 -21.43
C VAL A 403 30.09 8.68 -20.86
N THR A 404 30.20 8.40 -19.57
CA THR A 404 31.49 8.21 -18.88
C THR A 404 31.85 6.74 -18.72
N GLN A 405 30.86 5.84 -18.74
CA GLN A 405 31.08 4.40 -18.58
C GLN A 405 30.27 3.59 -19.59
N GLU A 406 30.87 2.51 -20.09
CA GLU A 406 30.15 1.51 -20.90
C GLU A 406 29.16 0.74 -20.03
N GLY A 407 27.91 0.61 -20.48
CA GLY A 407 26.88 -0.13 -19.74
C GLY A 407 25.51 -0.06 -20.40
N GLU A 408 24.57 -0.86 -19.93
CA GLU A 408 23.21 -0.90 -20.46
C GLU A 408 22.33 0.16 -19.80
N LEU A 409 21.72 1.03 -20.61
CA LEU A 409 20.83 2.09 -20.13
C LEU A 409 19.53 1.47 -19.61
N ASP A 410 19.31 1.60 -18.29
CA ASP A 410 18.15 1.07 -17.60
C ASP A 410 17.18 2.17 -17.16
N ALA A 411 17.68 3.29 -16.66
CA ALA A 411 16.86 4.41 -16.22
C ALA A 411 17.65 5.72 -16.15
N LEU A 412 16.90 6.82 -16.01
CA LEU A 412 17.41 8.06 -15.44
C LEU A 412 17.00 8.11 -13.96
N ALA A 413 17.99 8.16 -13.07
CA ALA A 413 17.80 8.44 -11.66
C ALA A 413 17.80 9.95 -11.43
N VAL A 414 16.82 10.45 -10.67
CA VAL A 414 16.58 11.87 -10.45
C VAL A 414 16.45 12.16 -8.96
N TRP A 415 17.06 13.25 -8.53
CA TRP A 415 16.97 13.78 -7.17
C TRP A 415 17.04 15.30 -7.20
N PHE A 416 16.91 15.95 -6.05
CA PHE A 416 16.97 17.41 -5.98
C PHE A 416 17.72 17.90 -4.75
N GLN A 417 18.11 19.16 -4.81
CA GLN A 417 18.54 19.95 -3.69
C GLN A 417 17.53 21.08 -3.45
N LEU A 418 16.86 21.08 -2.30
CA LEU A 418 16.02 22.20 -1.85
C LEU A 418 16.90 23.25 -1.20
N HIS A 419 16.85 24.47 -1.71
CA HIS A 419 17.52 25.62 -1.12
C HIS A 419 16.53 26.27 -0.16
N LEU A 420 16.75 26.09 1.15
CA LEU A 420 15.86 26.66 2.17
C LEU A 420 16.03 28.17 2.27
N ASP A 421 17.28 28.62 2.20
CA ASP A 421 17.69 30.01 2.08
C ASP A 421 19.06 30.08 1.35
N GLU A 422 19.72 31.25 1.36
CA GLU A 422 21.02 31.46 0.71
C GLU A 422 22.17 30.61 1.28
N ASP A 423 22.07 30.15 2.53
CA ASP A 423 23.17 29.48 3.26
C ASP A 423 22.88 27.99 3.54
N SER A 424 21.62 27.54 3.41
CA SER A 424 21.18 26.21 3.82
C SER A 424 20.39 25.49 2.74
N SER A 425 20.74 24.22 2.51
CA SER A 425 20.04 23.34 1.58
C SER A 425 19.88 21.90 2.10
N LEU A 426 18.92 21.18 1.52
CA LEU A 426 18.66 19.75 1.73
C LEU A 426 18.83 19.02 0.40
N SER A 427 19.66 17.99 0.35
CA SER A 427 19.86 17.16 -0.84
C SER A 427 19.16 15.82 -0.65
N THR A 428 18.50 15.31 -1.69
CA THR A 428 17.94 13.95 -1.76
C THR A 428 18.82 13.02 -2.61
N GLY A 429 20.09 13.38 -2.79
CA GLY A 429 21.03 12.61 -3.59
C GLY A 429 21.32 11.22 -3.02
N PRO A 430 21.76 10.27 -3.88
CA PRO A 430 21.92 8.86 -3.50
C PRO A 430 23.01 8.60 -2.46
N GLU A 431 23.93 9.55 -2.24
CA GLU A 431 24.99 9.46 -1.23
C GLU A 431 24.56 10.00 0.14
N GLU A 432 23.39 10.62 0.23
CA GLU A 432 22.89 11.26 1.44
C GLU A 432 22.02 10.31 2.26
N ASP A 433 22.16 10.35 3.59
CA ASP A 433 21.31 9.62 4.51
C ASP A 433 20.05 10.46 4.80
N THR A 434 19.06 10.40 3.90
CA THR A 434 17.82 11.18 4.02
C THR A 434 16.57 10.31 4.06
N CYS A 435 15.46 10.91 4.49
CA CYS A 435 14.14 10.28 4.44
C CYS A 435 13.61 10.07 3.00
N TRP A 436 14.13 10.79 2.01
CA TRP A 436 13.64 10.78 0.64
C TRP A 436 14.25 9.66 -0.21
N GLU A 437 13.48 9.21 -1.18
CA GLU A 437 13.91 8.32 -2.26
C GLU A 437 14.23 9.12 -3.52
N GLN A 438 14.80 8.45 -4.52
CA GLN A 438 15.09 9.05 -5.82
C GLN A 438 13.99 8.68 -6.81
N ALA A 439 13.59 9.63 -7.67
CA ALA A 439 12.67 9.37 -8.76
C ALA A 439 13.38 8.61 -9.88
N ILE A 440 12.78 7.52 -10.36
CA ILE A 440 13.34 6.63 -11.37
C ILE A 440 12.47 6.71 -12.62
N TYR A 441 13.07 7.15 -13.72
CA TYR A 441 12.46 7.20 -15.05
C TYR A 441 13.02 6.03 -15.89
N PRO A 442 12.31 4.89 -15.97
CA PRO A 442 12.82 3.70 -16.64
C PRO A 442 12.89 3.90 -18.16
N VAL A 443 13.87 3.25 -18.80
CA VAL A 443 13.97 3.20 -20.26
C VAL A 443 13.28 1.94 -20.77
N HIS A 444 12.19 2.10 -21.52
CA HIS A 444 11.32 1.00 -21.96
C HIS A 444 11.78 0.28 -23.24
N SER A 445 12.93 0.62 -23.80
CA SER A 445 13.44 -0.02 -25.02
C SER A 445 13.53 -1.55 -24.86
N THR A 446 12.79 -2.28 -25.70
CA THR A 446 12.61 -3.75 -25.61
C THR A 446 13.87 -4.56 -25.88
N LYS A 447 14.84 -4.00 -26.61
CA LYS A 447 16.10 -4.70 -26.96
C LYS A 447 17.28 -4.35 -26.05
N GLY A 448 17.06 -3.50 -25.05
CA GLY A 448 18.15 -2.88 -24.29
C GLY A 448 18.96 -1.92 -25.16
N PHE A 449 19.71 -1.01 -24.53
CA PHE A 449 20.65 -0.16 -25.26
C PHE A 449 21.96 -0.03 -24.47
N VAL A 450 23.06 -0.48 -25.08
CA VAL A 450 24.40 -0.36 -24.48
C VAL A 450 25.05 0.95 -24.91
N LEU A 451 25.25 1.82 -23.93
CA LEU A 451 25.99 3.07 -24.05
C LEU A 451 27.50 2.80 -24.00
N LYS A 452 28.27 3.62 -24.70
CA LYS A 452 29.75 3.57 -24.74
C LYS A 452 30.32 4.95 -24.45
N PRO A 453 31.54 5.07 -23.90
CA PRO A 453 32.12 6.37 -23.52
C PRO A 453 32.25 7.42 -24.65
N GLN A 454 32.19 7.01 -25.92
CA GLN A 454 32.16 7.94 -27.06
C GLN A 454 30.76 8.44 -27.44
N ASP A 455 29.72 7.94 -26.78
CA ASP A 455 28.34 8.31 -27.06
C ASP A 455 27.95 9.58 -26.29
N GLU A 456 26.97 10.31 -26.83
CA GLU A 456 26.21 11.31 -26.09
C GLU A 456 24.75 10.85 -25.95
N LEU A 457 24.26 10.74 -24.72
CA LEU A 457 22.86 10.46 -24.45
C LEU A 457 22.05 11.76 -24.55
N VAL A 458 20.97 11.73 -25.31
CA VAL A 458 20.05 12.85 -25.48
C VAL A 458 18.85 12.64 -24.56
N VAL A 459 18.67 13.56 -23.62
CA VAL A 459 17.59 13.55 -22.63
C VAL A 459 16.68 14.77 -22.85
N GLU A 460 15.38 14.53 -22.84
CA GLU A 460 14.37 15.58 -22.83
C GLU A 460 13.84 15.79 -21.41
N VAL A 461 13.72 17.07 -21.02
CA VAL A 461 13.17 17.50 -19.73
C VAL A 461 11.94 18.37 -19.98
N SER A 462 10.81 18.01 -19.38
CA SER A 462 9.51 18.70 -19.52
C SER A 462 8.88 18.95 -18.15
N CYS A 463 8.13 20.06 -18.06
CA CYS A 463 7.33 20.43 -16.87
C CYS A 463 5.90 20.88 -17.26
N ARG A 464 5.41 20.46 -18.42
CA ARG A 464 4.18 21.02 -19.04
C ARG A 464 2.91 20.82 -18.23
N ASP A 465 2.81 19.73 -17.49
CA ASP A 465 1.67 19.35 -16.63
C ASP A 465 1.94 19.59 -15.14
N ALA A 466 2.89 20.47 -14.82
CA ALA A 466 3.38 20.68 -13.44
C ALA A 466 4.03 19.44 -12.80
N PHE A 467 4.27 18.36 -13.56
CA PHE A 467 5.13 17.25 -13.16
C PHE A 467 6.49 17.34 -13.85
N LEU A 468 7.53 16.87 -13.18
CA LEU A 468 8.83 16.69 -13.80
C LEU A 468 8.79 15.42 -14.67
N ARG A 469 9.08 15.56 -15.96
CA ARG A 469 9.19 14.43 -16.90
C ARG A 469 10.57 14.42 -17.53
N LEU A 470 11.25 13.29 -17.44
CA LEU A 470 12.54 13.05 -18.10
C LEU A 470 12.43 11.85 -19.03
N CYS A 471 12.88 12.00 -20.27
CA CYS A 471 12.94 10.91 -21.26
C CYS A 471 14.33 10.79 -21.88
N SER A 472 14.83 9.58 -22.02
CA SER A 472 16.00 9.30 -22.88
C SER A 472 15.52 9.05 -24.30
N VAL A 473 15.71 10.02 -25.20
CA VAL A 473 15.10 9.98 -26.54
C VAL A 473 16.02 9.44 -27.62
N ALA A 474 17.34 9.70 -27.52
CA ALA A 474 18.30 9.28 -28.54
C ALA A 474 19.71 9.12 -27.99
N VAL A 475 20.56 8.44 -28.75
CA VAL A 475 22.00 8.35 -28.51
C VAL A 475 22.75 8.79 -29.76
N LEU A 476 23.65 9.77 -29.62
CA LEU A 476 24.54 10.21 -30.68
C LEU A 476 25.82 9.38 -30.63
N ARG A 477 26.11 8.62 -31.69
CA ARG A 477 27.31 7.80 -31.83
C ARG A 477 27.98 8.09 -33.17
N ASP A 478 29.23 8.54 -33.14
CA ASP A 478 30.01 8.86 -34.34
C ASP A 478 29.30 9.85 -35.30
N GLY A 479 28.50 10.78 -34.76
CA GLY A 479 27.72 11.76 -35.53
C GLY A 479 26.39 11.25 -36.09
N HIS A 480 26.00 10.00 -35.78
CA HIS A 480 24.70 9.43 -36.12
C HIS A 480 23.78 9.41 -34.90
N GLU A 481 22.54 9.86 -35.07
CA GLU A 481 21.51 9.81 -34.05
C GLU A 481 20.76 8.48 -34.11
N ILE A 482 20.67 7.81 -32.95
CA ILE A 482 19.97 6.55 -32.77
C ILE A 482 18.81 6.79 -31.80
N CYS A 483 17.58 6.87 -32.31
CA CYS A 483 16.40 7.04 -31.47
C CYS A 483 16.17 5.80 -30.59
N LEU A 484 15.91 6.02 -29.30
CA LEU A 484 15.63 4.98 -28.31
C LEU A 484 14.15 4.59 -28.30
N ASP A 485 13.27 5.57 -28.56
CA ASP A 485 11.84 5.38 -28.73
C ASP A 485 11.52 5.02 -30.18
N THR A 486 11.50 3.72 -30.49
CA THR A 486 10.91 3.26 -31.75
C THR A 486 9.41 3.07 -31.55
N LEU A 487 8.66 4.18 -31.48
CA LEU A 487 7.30 4.18 -31.99
C LEU A 487 7.42 3.86 -33.49
N GLN A 488 7.06 2.64 -33.91
CA GLN A 488 6.93 2.34 -35.33
C GLN A 488 5.74 3.13 -35.87
N ASP A 489 5.98 4.38 -36.29
CA ASP A 489 5.12 5.03 -37.27
C ASP A 489 5.34 4.30 -38.60
N SER A 490 4.45 3.34 -38.90
CA SER A 490 4.25 2.89 -40.27
C SER A 490 3.74 4.07 -41.08
N GLN A 491 4.66 4.78 -41.73
CA GLN A 491 4.36 5.72 -42.80
C GLN A 491 3.70 4.96 -43.96
N ASP A 492 2.37 4.92 -44.00
CA ASP A 492 1.64 4.78 -45.26
C ASP A 492 1.33 6.19 -45.77
N THR A 493 2.05 6.55 -46.83
CA THR A 493 1.89 7.77 -47.61
C THR A 493 0.55 7.76 -48.34
N GLU A 494 -0.40 8.60 -47.95
CA GLU A 494 -1.45 9.08 -48.85
C GLU A 494 -1.65 10.60 -48.70
N ASP A 495 -1.63 11.29 -49.84
CA ASP A 495 -1.64 12.75 -50.02
C ASP A 495 -2.85 13.46 -49.38
N PRO A 496 -2.71 14.70 -48.89
CA PRO A 496 -3.82 15.48 -48.37
C PRO A 496 -4.58 16.17 -49.52
N VAL A 497 -5.79 15.71 -49.82
CA VAL A 497 -6.75 16.46 -50.65
C VAL A 497 -7.78 17.17 -49.77
N SER A 498 -7.88 18.47 -50.02
CA SER A 498 -8.68 19.50 -49.38
C SER A 498 -10.20 19.29 -49.39
N ASN A 499 -10.84 19.97 -48.43
CA ASN A 499 -12.24 20.42 -48.32
C ASN A 499 -13.12 19.58 -47.39
N GLN A 500 -13.26 20.04 -46.15
CA GLN A 500 -14.40 19.67 -45.29
C GLN A 500 -15.06 20.94 -44.74
N THR A 501 -16.39 20.93 -44.78
CA THR A 501 -17.30 22.05 -44.49
C THR A 501 -17.63 22.15 -42.98
N PRO A 502 -18.13 23.31 -42.49
CA PRO A 502 -18.44 23.53 -41.07
C PRO A 502 -19.48 22.58 -40.45
N GLU A 503 -20.25 21.88 -41.27
CA GLU A 503 -21.22 20.87 -40.79
C GLU A 503 -20.55 19.53 -40.42
N ALA A 504 -19.33 19.26 -40.90
CA ALA A 504 -18.54 18.10 -40.48
C ALA A 504 -17.93 18.30 -39.08
N GLU A 505 -17.57 19.53 -38.71
CA GLU A 505 -17.05 19.87 -37.38
C GLU A 505 -18.11 19.70 -36.28
N LEU A 506 -19.39 20.01 -36.56
CA LEU A 506 -20.46 19.85 -35.57
C LEU A 506 -20.82 18.37 -35.34
N CYS A 507 -20.76 17.54 -36.39
CA CYS A 507 -20.91 16.08 -36.26
C CYS A 507 -19.69 15.43 -35.59
N SER A 508 -18.48 15.97 -35.79
CA SER A 508 -17.26 15.53 -35.10
C SER A 508 -17.29 15.91 -33.61
N ALA A 509 -17.73 17.12 -33.27
CA ALA A 509 -17.88 17.58 -31.88
C ALA A 509 -18.95 16.80 -31.10
N LEU A 510 -20.03 16.37 -31.77
CA LEU A 510 -21.05 15.51 -31.17
C LEU A 510 -20.60 14.04 -31.06
N ALA A 511 -19.72 13.56 -31.96
CA ALA A 511 -19.10 12.25 -31.84
C ALA A 511 -18.07 12.20 -30.69
N CYS A 512 -17.35 13.30 -30.43
CA CYS A 512 -16.43 13.42 -29.29
C CYS A 512 -17.12 13.40 -27.92
N LEU A 513 -18.45 13.56 -27.84
CA LEU A 513 -19.20 13.50 -26.58
C LEU A 513 -19.74 12.10 -26.25
N GLN A 514 -19.59 11.12 -27.14
CA GLN A 514 -20.17 9.77 -26.95
C GLN A 514 -19.24 8.59 -27.27
N THR A 515 -17.94 8.80 -27.42
CA THR A 515 -17.01 7.68 -27.48
C THR A 515 -15.67 8.03 -26.85
N ASP A 516 -15.36 7.37 -25.73
CA ASP A 516 -13.98 7.06 -25.32
C ASP A 516 -13.34 6.20 -26.43
N GLN A 517 -12.97 6.83 -27.54
CA GLN A 517 -12.02 6.25 -28.48
C GLN A 517 -10.63 6.65 -28.02
N ASN A 518 -10.19 5.99 -26.95
CA ASN A 518 -8.77 5.77 -26.75
C ASN A 518 -8.25 5.13 -28.04
N GLN A 519 -7.38 5.84 -28.77
CA GLN A 519 -6.46 5.21 -29.70
C GLN A 519 -5.84 4.01 -28.95
N THR A 520 -6.17 2.79 -29.36
CA THR A 520 -5.73 1.59 -28.64
C THR A 520 -4.23 1.46 -28.78
N LYS A 521 -3.49 2.02 -27.81
CA LYS A 521 -2.07 1.73 -27.59
C LYS A 521 -1.90 0.20 -27.60
N ASP A 522 -1.13 -0.33 -28.56
CA ASP A 522 -1.01 -1.77 -28.91
C ASP A 522 -0.10 -2.57 -27.94
N PHE A 523 0.01 -2.10 -26.70
CA PHE A 523 0.76 -2.77 -25.63
C PHE A 523 -0.15 -3.27 -24.51
N CYS A 524 0.35 -4.27 -23.79
CA CYS A 524 -0.26 -4.79 -22.56
C CYS A 524 0.49 -4.22 -21.35
N MET A 525 -0.26 -3.60 -20.43
CA MET A 525 0.29 -3.06 -19.20
C MET A 525 0.30 -4.14 -18.13
N LEU A 526 1.44 -4.31 -17.47
CA LEU A 526 1.65 -5.19 -16.34
C LEU A 526 2.17 -4.38 -15.16
N GLU A 527 1.73 -4.68 -13.95
CA GLU A 527 2.31 -4.10 -12.75
C GLU A 527 3.81 -4.41 -12.65
N CYS A 528 4.58 -3.57 -11.97
CA CYS A 528 6.03 -3.81 -11.78
C CYS A 528 6.33 -5.17 -11.14
N SER A 529 5.47 -5.63 -10.23
CA SER A 529 5.57 -6.95 -9.60
C SER A 529 5.23 -8.11 -10.55
N GLU A 530 4.29 -7.92 -11.48
CA GLU A 530 3.97 -8.89 -12.53
C GLU A 530 5.15 -9.00 -13.53
N MET A 531 5.78 -7.88 -13.87
CA MET A 531 7.00 -7.87 -14.69
C MET A 531 8.16 -8.59 -13.99
N ALA A 532 8.39 -8.31 -12.71
CA ALA A 532 9.39 -8.99 -11.91
C ALA A 532 9.10 -10.49 -11.75
N LEU A 533 7.82 -10.88 -11.64
CA LEU A 533 7.40 -12.27 -11.65
C LEU A 533 7.83 -12.96 -12.95
N LEU A 534 7.52 -12.40 -14.12
CA LEU A 534 7.91 -12.98 -15.42
C LEU A 534 9.43 -13.18 -15.55
N ASN A 535 10.22 -12.26 -14.97
CA ASN A 535 11.68 -12.36 -14.92
C ASN A 535 12.20 -13.35 -13.86
N ASN A 536 11.35 -13.85 -12.97
CA ASN A 536 11.71 -14.86 -11.97
C ASN A 536 11.71 -16.28 -12.58
N LEU A 537 12.84 -16.63 -13.19
CA LEU A 537 13.02 -17.93 -13.86
C LEU A 537 12.92 -19.12 -12.89
N GLU A 538 13.48 -18.99 -11.68
CA GLU A 538 13.49 -20.05 -10.66
C GLU A 538 12.08 -20.44 -10.23
N TYR A 539 11.19 -19.45 -10.05
CA TYR A 539 9.78 -19.66 -9.75
C TYR A 539 9.11 -20.52 -10.83
N HIS A 540 9.19 -20.07 -12.08
CA HIS A 540 8.51 -20.74 -13.19
C HIS A 540 9.07 -22.15 -13.47
N GLN A 541 10.39 -22.33 -13.36
CA GLN A 541 11.03 -23.64 -13.51
C GLN A 541 10.61 -24.61 -12.40
N SER A 542 10.49 -24.13 -11.17
CA SER A 542 10.05 -24.92 -10.03
C SER A 542 8.59 -25.37 -10.21
N PHE A 543 7.69 -24.46 -10.59
CA PHE A 543 6.30 -24.79 -10.89
C PHE A 543 6.16 -25.76 -12.06
N SER A 544 6.88 -25.52 -13.16
CA SER A 544 6.88 -26.42 -14.32
C SER A 544 7.33 -27.84 -13.94
N SER A 545 8.40 -27.95 -13.16
CA SER A 545 8.93 -29.25 -12.68
C SER A 545 7.94 -29.98 -11.76
N ALA A 546 7.31 -29.25 -10.82
CA ALA A 546 6.36 -29.83 -9.89
C ALA A 546 5.05 -30.27 -10.58
N LEU A 547 4.55 -29.48 -11.53
CA LEU A 547 3.40 -29.82 -12.37
C LEU A 547 3.69 -31.04 -13.24
N SER A 548 4.85 -31.09 -13.90
CA SER A 548 5.33 -32.25 -14.66
C SER A 548 5.28 -33.53 -13.82
N LYS A 549 5.81 -33.48 -12.59
CA LYS A 549 5.84 -34.62 -11.67
C LYS A 549 4.42 -35.08 -11.29
N LEU A 550 3.51 -34.15 -10.95
CA LEU A 550 2.12 -34.49 -10.64
C LEU A 550 1.40 -35.13 -11.84
N ILE A 551 1.51 -34.51 -13.02
CA ILE A 551 0.87 -34.99 -14.25
C ILE A 551 1.34 -36.42 -14.58
N SER A 552 2.65 -36.71 -14.43
CA SER A 552 3.19 -38.05 -14.61
C SER A 552 2.62 -39.06 -13.61
N GLN A 553 2.48 -38.69 -12.34
CA GLN A 553 1.92 -39.57 -11.30
C GLN A 553 0.43 -39.89 -11.56
N LEU A 554 -0.37 -38.90 -11.94
CA LEU A 554 -1.79 -39.09 -12.23
C LEU A 554 -2.00 -39.95 -13.49
N LYS A 555 -1.17 -39.77 -14.53
CA LYS A 555 -1.20 -40.63 -15.72
C LYS A 555 -0.96 -42.11 -15.41
N VAL A 556 0.03 -42.42 -14.58
CA VAL A 556 0.32 -43.81 -14.17
C VAL A 556 -0.86 -44.43 -13.41
N LYS A 557 -1.52 -43.65 -12.53
CA LYS A 557 -2.71 -44.13 -11.81
C LYS A 557 -3.88 -44.42 -12.74
N CYS A 558 -4.12 -43.59 -13.77
CA CYS A 558 -5.18 -43.83 -14.76
C CYS A 558 -4.91 -45.08 -15.61
N GLN A 559 -3.65 -45.38 -15.94
CA GLN A 559 -3.27 -46.58 -16.70
C GLN A 559 -3.36 -47.88 -15.90
N ASN A 560 -3.27 -47.81 -14.56
CA ASN A 560 -3.30 -48.97 -13.67
C ASN A 560 -4.71 -49.35 -13.15
N LYS A 561 -5.78 -48.66 -13.57
CA LYS A 561 -7.16 -49.11 -13.31
C LYS A 561 -7.46 -50.32 -14.20
N GLU A 562 -7.54 -51.53 -13.61
CA GLU A 562 -7.96 -52.74 -14.33
C GLU A 562 -9.31 -52.53 -15.04
N PRO A 563 -9.53 -53.14 -16.24
CA PRO A 563 -10.80 -53.05 -16.95
C PRO A 563 -11.88 -53.84 -16.20
N GLY A 564 -12.55 -53.18 -15.25
CA GLY A 564 -13.74 -53.67 -14.59
C GLY A 564 -14.89 -53.80 -15.59
N SER A 565 -15.47 -55.00 -15.66
CA SER A 565 -16.55 -55.42 -16.55
C SER A 565 -17.73 -54.43 -16.63
N GLY A 566 -18.01 -53.87 -17.81
CA GLY A 566 -19.26 -53.16 -18.07
C GLY A 566 -19.32 -52.39 -19.39
N VAL A 567 -19.80 -53.07 -20.44
CA VAL A 567 -20.43 -52.54 -21.68
C VAL A 567 -19.67 -51.47 -22.48
N GLN A 568 -19.12 -51.90 -23.62
CA GLN A 568 -18.70 -51.02 -24.72
C GLN A 568 -19.91 -50.22 -25.26
N SER A 569 -19.91 -48.91 -25.02
CA SER A 569 -20.63 -47.95 -25.86
C SER A 569 -19.61 -47.10 -26.61
N GLY A 570 -19.62 -47.18 -27.94
CA GLY A 570 -18.76 -46.39 -28.80
C GLY A 570 -19.09 -44.90 -28.71
N LEU A 571 -18.17 -44.14 -28.12
CA LEU A 571 -17.87 -42.76 -28.46
C LEU A 571 -16.35 -42.67 -28.50
N ALA A 572 -15.83 -42.26 -29.64
CA ALA A 572 -14.40 -42.14 -29.91
C ALA A 572 -13.76 -41.07 -29.01
N ASP A 573 -12.68 -41.46 -28.33
CA ASP A 573 -11.58 -40.68 -27.74
C ASP A 573 -11.79 -39.16 -27.54
N SER A 574 -12.24 -38.77 -26.35
CA SER A 574 -11.67 -37.59 -25.70
C SER A 574 -10.54 -38.08 -24.77
N PRO A 575 -9.30 -37.57 -24.88
CA PRO A 575 -8.27 -37.95 -23.91
C PRO A 575 -8.77 -37.65 -22.48
N ASP A 576 -8.48 -38.51 -21.51
CA ASP A 576 -8.68 -38.21 -20.09
C ASP A 576 -7.79 -37.00 -19.72
N LEU A 577 -8.33 -35.79 -19.93
CA LEU A 577 -7.67 -34.54 -19.62
C LEU A 577 -7.68 -34.30 -18.12
N LEU A 578 -6.53 -33.88 -17.59
CA LEU A 578 -6.40 -33.38 -16.22
C LEU A 578 -6.90 -31.94 -16.18
N PHE A 579 -7.65 -31.58 -15.13
CA PHE A 579 -8.22 -30.25 -14.97
C PHE A 579 -7.39 -29.47 -13.96
N ILE A 580 -6.79 -28.35 -14.37
CA ILE A 580 -5.93 -27.54 -13.50
C ILE A 580 -6.49 -26.13 -13.42
N LEU A 581 -6.72 -25.64 -12.20
CA LEU A 581 -7.20 -24.28 -11.95
C LEU A 581 -6.07 -23.41 -11.40
N ASP A 582 -5.80 -22.28 -12.05
CA ASP A 582 -4.90 -21.22 -11.61
C ASP A 582 -5.69 -20.10 -10.96
N VAL A 583 -5.53 -19.93 -9.64
CA VAL A 583 -6.21 -18.95 -8.80
C VAL A 583 -5.25 -17.79 -8.43
N SER A 584 -4.24 -17.55 -9.26
CA SER A 584 -3.32 -16.44 -9.08
C SER A 584 -4.03 -15.10 -9.30
N GLU A 585 -3.68 -14.10 -8.50
CA GLU A 585 -4.13 -12.72 -8.70
C GLU A 585 -3.19 -12.04 -9.72
N GLY A 586 -3.77 -11.27 -10.66
CA GLY A 586 -3.01 -10.60 -11.71
C GLY A 586 -2.57 -11.52 -12.87
N PHE A 587 -1.54 -11.10 -13.60
CA PHE A 587 -1.01 -11.81 -14.76
C PHE A 587 -0.16 -13.02 -14.36
N SER A 588 -0.60 -14.22 -14.75
CA SER A 588 0.11 -15.49 -14.47
C SER A 588 0.25 -16.35 -15.73
N LEU A 589 1.45 -16.92 -15.92
CA LEU A 589 1.73 -17.92 -16.95
C LEU A 589 1.51 -19.37 -16.47
N LEU A 590 1.20 -19.61 -15.19
CA LEU A 590 1.13 -20.98 -14.63
C LEU A 590 0.07 -21.84 -15.32
N SER A 591 -1.11 -21.29 -15.58
CA SER A 591 -2.16 -21.97 -16.37
C SER A 591 -1.67 -22.38 -17.76
N LEU A 592 -0.91 -21.53 -18.45
CA LEU A 592 -0.36 -21.83 -19.77
C LEU A 592 0.78 -22.86 -19.70
N ILE A 593 1.64 -22.78 -18.70
CA ILE A 593 2.68 -23.80 -18.41
C ILE A 593 2.02 -25.15 -18.17
N ALA A 594 0.90 -25.20 -17.44
CA ALA A 594 0.14 -26.42 -17.23
C ALA A 594 -0.43 -26.96 -18.56
N ALA A 595 -1.05 -26.10 -19.38
CA ALA A 595 -1.66 -26.48 -20.65
C ALA A 595 -0.67 -27.02 -21.70
N SER A 596 0.59 -26.56 -21.67
CA SER A 596 1.64 -27.02 -22.60
C SER A 596 2.01 -28.50 -22.45
N HIS A 597 1.60 -29.16 -21.37
CA HIS A 597 1.81 -30.60 -21.14
C HIS A 597 0.88 -31.51 -21.98
N GLY A 598 0.03 -30.93 -22.85
CA GLY A 598 -0.75 -31.61 -23.90
C GLY A 598 -1.94 -32.45 -23.43
N HIS A 599 -1.96 -32.89 -22.17
CA HIS A 599 -3.03 -33.68 -21.55
C HIS A 599 -3.74 -32.93 -20.41
N VAL A 600 -3.68 -31.60 -20.45
CA VAL A 600 -4.21 -30.72 -19.42
C VAL A 600 -5.19 -29.76 -20.06
N LYS A 601 -6.35 -29.59 -19.42
CA LYS A 601 -7.22 -28.43 -19.60
C LYS A 601 -6.99 -27.48 -18.43
N ALA A 602 -6.36 -26.36 -18.70
CA ALA A 602 -6.01 -25.36 -17.71
C ALA A 602 -7.00 -24.19 -17.71
N PHE A 603 -7.25 -23.65 -16.53
CA PHE A 603 -8.18 -22.56 -16.29
C PHE A 603 -7.44 -21.41 -15.62
N SER A 604 -7.43 -20.24 -16.24
CA SER A 604 -6.79 -19.02 -15.75
C SER A 604 -7.80 -18.11 -15.05
N SER A 605 -7.39 -17.47 -13.96
CA SER A 605 -8.17 -16.42 -13.28
C SER A 605 -7.80 -14.99 -13.72
N VAL A 606 -7.13 -14.81 -14.87
CA VAL A 606 -6.82 -13.48 -15.40
C VAL A 606 -8.10 -12.78 -15.86
N GLU A 607 -8.34 -11.58 -15.32
CA GLU A 607 -9.55 -10.77 -15.60
C GLU A 607 -9.38 -9.81 -16.77
N LYS A 608 -8.22 -9.12 -16.84
CA LYS A 608 -8.01 -8.03 -17.80
C LYS A 608 -7.98 -8.58 -19.24
N VAL A 609 -8.87 -8.09 -20.11
CA VAL A 609 -9.03 -8.56 -21.50
C VAL A 609 -7.71 -8.51 -22.29
N LYS A 610 -6.92 -7.43 -22.16
CA LYS A 610 -5.62 -7.31 -22.82
C LYS A 610 -4.63 -8.41 -22.38
N GLN A 611 -4.63 -8.74 -21.09
CA GLN A 611 -3.79 -9.81 -20.54
C GLN A 611 -4.26 -11.19 -21.02
N GLN A 612 -5.58 -11.43 -21.11
CA GLN A 612 -6.13 -12.64 -21.71
C GLN A 612 -5.69 -12.80 -23.18
N GLU A 613 -5.64 -11.70 -23.94
CA GLU A 613 -5.19 -11.71 -25.34
C GLU A 613 -3.69 -12.04 -25.46
N VAL A 614 -2.85 -11.53 -24.56
CA VAL A 614 -1.44 -11.95 -24.47
C VAL A 614 -1.33 -13.46 -24.23
N LEU A 615 -2.09 -14.00 -23.28
CA LEU A 615 -2.08 -15.45 -22.99
C LEU A 615 -2.53 -16.29 -24.20
N LYS A 616 -3.54 -15.84 -24.95
CA LYS A 616 -3.98 -16.52 -26.19
C LYS A 616 -2.91 -16.52 -27.27
N ARG A 617 -2.25 -15.37 -27.50
CA ARG A 617 -1.14 -15.26 -28.46
C ARG A 617 0.02 -16.18 -28.08
N LEU A 618 0.38 -16.21 -26.80
CA LEU A 618 1.40 -17.12 -26.27
C LEU A 618 0.99 -18.59 -26.37
N ALA A 619 -0.28 -18.92 -26.13
CA ALA A 619 -0.79 -20.28 -26.30
C ALA A 619 -0.63 -20.75 -27.75
N HIS A 620 -1.04 -19.92 -28.72
CA HIS A 620 -0.90 -20.21 -30.13
C HIS A 620 0.57 -20.41 -30.55
N SER A 621 1.48 -19.51 -30.15
CA SER A 621 2.90 -19.61 -30.52
C SER A 621 3.62 -20.80 -29.90
N ASN A 622 3.13 -21.30 -28.76
CA ASN A 622 3.69 -22.45 -28.06
C ASN A 622 2.96 -23.77 -28.37
N ASN A 623 2.15 -23.80 -29.44
CA ASN A 623 1.40 -24.98 -29.90
C ASN A 623 0.43 -25.56 -28.85
N VAL A 624 -0.11 -24.71 -27.97
CA VAL A 624 -1.16 -25.09 -27.02
C VAL A 624 -2.52 -24.96 -27.73
N PRO A 625 -3.33 -26.04 -27.82
CA PRO A 625 -4.65 -25.96 -28.43
C PRO A 625 -5.55 -24.98 -27.69
N GLU A 626 -6.35 -24.20 -28.41
CA GLU A 626 -7.22 -23.17 -27.83
C GLU A 626 -8.18 -23.74 -26.78
N GLN A 627 -8.70 -24.96 -27.00
CA GLN A 627 -9.57 -25.64 -26.03
C GLN A 627 -8.88 -26.07 -24.72
N HIS A 628 -7.55 -25.96 -24.61
CA HIS A 628 -6.79 -26.35 -23.41
C HIS A 628 -6.53 -25.19 -22.45
N LEU A 629 -6.83 -23.94 -22.85
CA LEU A 629 -6.72 -22.77 -21.98
C LEU A 629 -8.06 -22.03 -21.94
N GLU A 630 -8.70 -22.01 -20.78
CA GLU A 630 -9.96 -21.27 -20.55
C GLU A 630 -9.78 -20.18 -19.49
N PHE A 631 -10.53 -19.08 -19.62
CA PHE A 631 -10.54 -18.00 -18.64
C PHE A 631 -11.75 -18.17 -17.71
N TRP A 632 -11.47 -18.58 -16.47
CA TRP A 632 -12.47 -19.08 -15.53
C TRP A 632 -13.48 -18.01 -15.11
N LEU A 633 -13.00 -16.79 -14.83
CA LEU A 633 -13.82 -15.70 -14.31
C LEU A 633 -14.84 -15.17 -15.33
N ASN A 634 -14.60 -15.35 -16.64
CA ASN A 634 -15.58 -15.00 -17.68
C ASN A 634 -16.90 -15.79 -17.55
N ASN A 635 -16.90 -16.90 -16.80
CA ASN A 635 -18.06 -17.78 -16.61
C ASN A 635 -18.71 -17.62 -15.23
N MET A 636 -18.36 -16.57 -14.47
CA MET A 636 -18.76 -16.38 -13.08
C MET A 636 -19.57 -15.08 -12.93
N GLU A 637 -20.72 -15.16 -12.24
CA GLU A 637 -21.57 -13.99 -11.94
C GLU A 637 -21.08 -13.19 -10.71
N ASP A 638 -20.21 -13.77 -9.87
CA ASP A 638 -19.68 -13.18 -8.62
C ASP A 638 -18.27 -13.73 -8.33
N GLU A 639 -17.35 -12.85 -7.95
CA GLU A 639 -15.96 -13.14 -7.50
C GLU A 639 -15.94 -14.11 -6.31
N GLN A 640 -16.95 -14.07 -5.44
CA GLN A 640 -17.06 -14.98 -4.29
C GLN A 640 -17.19 -16.45 -4.69
N GLY A 641 -17.49 -16.72 -5.97
CA GLY A 641 -17.66 -18.06 -6.52
C GLY A 641 -16.42 -18.70 -7.15
N MET A 642 -15.23 -18.09 -7.08
CA MET A 642 -14.04 -18.54 -7.85
C MET A 642 -13.67 -20.02 -7.63
N LEU A 643 -13.89 -20.60 -6.45
CA LEU A 643 -13.63 -22.02 -6.19
C LEU A 643 -14.92 -22.85 -6.33
N LYS A 644 -15.17 -23.35 -7.55
CA LYS A 644 -16.24 -24.32 -7.85
C LYS A 644 -15.70 -25.49 -8.67
N ARG A 645 -16.51 -26.54 -8.84
CA ARG A 645 -16.15 -27.67 -9.71
C ARG A 645 -16.15 -27.22 -11.18
N PRO A 646 -15.26 -27.78 -12.03
CA PRO A 646 -15.23 -27.46 -13.47
C PRO A 646 -16.51 -27.92 -14.19
N SER A 647 -17.14 -28.99 -13.71
CA SER A 647 -18.46 -29.43 -14.15
C SER A 647 -19.15 -30.25 -13.05
N ARG A 648 -20.42 -30.64 -13.26
CA ARG A 648 -21.16 -31.45 -12.27
C ARG A 648 -20.46 -32.78 -11.92
N GLU A 649 -19.73 -33.36 -12.87
CA GLU A 649 -19.14 -34.70 -12.77
C GLU A 649 -17.62 -34.71 -12.65
N LYS A 650 -16.95 -33.55 -12.77
CA LYS A 650 -15.49 -33.44 -12.75
C LYS A 650 -14.99 -32.73 -11.49
N LEU A 651 -13.78 -33.11 -11.07
CA LEU A 651 -13.02 -32.51 -9.98
C LEU A 651 -11.68 -32.00 -10.54
N TRP A 652 -10.99 -31.17 -9.79
CA TRP A 652 -9.69 -30.63 -10.18
C TRP A 652 -8.57 -31.62 -9.90
N SER A 653 -7.67 -31.79 -10.86
CA SER A 653 -6.41 -32.52 -10.69
C SER A 653 -5.40 -31.68 -9.90
N ALA A 654 -5.40 -30.37 -10.13
CA ALA A 654 -4.62 -29.43 -9.32
C ALA A 654 -5.32 -28.07 -9.19
N ILE A 655 -5.11 -27.41 -8.05
CA ILE A 655 -5.54 -26.03 -7.82
C ILE A 655 -4.32 -25.24 -7.35
N MET A 656 -3.92 -24.23 -8.11
CA MET A 656 -2.79 -23.34 -7.79
C MET A 656 -3.35 -22.12 -7.06
N LEU A 657 -2.93 -21.91 -5.81
CA LEU A 657 -3.35 -20.81 -4.97
C LEU A 657 -2.23 -19.79 -4.83
N ASP A 658 -2.56 -18.52 -5.02
CA ASP A 658 -1.69 -17.44 -4.56
C ASP A 658 -1.77 -17.31 -3.04
N CYS A 659 -0.61 -17.35 -2.38
CA CYS A 659 -0.49 -17.52 -0.95
C CYS A 659 0.18 -16.33 -0.24
N VAL A 660 1.02 -15.58 -0.96
CA VAL A 660 1.87 -14.53 -0.40
C VAL A 660 1.70 -13.27 -1.24
N GLU A 661 1.35 -12.17 -0.58
CA GLU A 661 1.26 -10.85 -1.19
C GLU A 661 2.67 -10.33 -1.52
N THR A 662 2.79 -9.50 -2.56
CA THR A 662 4.06 -8.90 -2.99
C THR A 662 4.75 -8.09 -1.88
N CYS A 663 4.00 -7.60 -0.90
CA CYS A 663 4.48 -6.88 0.27
C CYS A 663 5.10 -7.78 1.37
N GLY A 664 5.04 -9.11 1.24
CA GLY A 664 5.61 -10.07 2.19
C GLY A 664 4.62 -10.61 3.24
N LEU A 665 3.32 -10.36 3.09
CA LEU A 665 2.28 -10.90 3.97
C LEU A 665 1.58 -12.13 3.38
N ILE A 666 0.90 -12.91 4.24
CA ILE A 666 0.05 -14.02 3.78
C ILE A 666 -1.24 -13.44 3.19
N ARG A 667 -1.70 -13.99 2.07
CA ARG A 667 -2.97 -13.60 1.41
C ARG A 667 -4.17 -13.77 2.35
N GLN A 668 -5.12 -12.85 2.26
CA GLN A 668 -6.36 -12.93 3.02
C GLN A 668 -7.17 -14.20 2.71
N LYS A 669 -7.75 -14.80 3.75
CA LYS A 669 -8.60 -16.01 3.67
C LYS A 669 -7.91 -17.22 3.02
N LEU A 670 -6.58 -17.28 3.01
CA LEU A 670 -5.83 -18.39 2.41
C LEU A 670 -6.30 -19.76 2.91
N MET A 671 -6.49 -19.92 4.23
CA MET A 671 -6.91 -21.19 4.81
C MET A 671 -8.36 -21.57 4.46
N GLU A 672 -9.24 -20.59 4.26
CA GLU A 672 -10.61 -20.82 3.77
C GLU A 672 -10.57 -21.27 2.31
N LYS A 673 -9.80 -20.57 1.46
CA LYS A 673 -9.56 -20.95 0.06
C LYS A 673 -8.98 -22.36 -0.05
N ALA A 674 -7.96 -22.70 0.76
CA ALA A 674 -7.38 -24.04 0.79
C ALA A 674 -8.39 -25.11 1.24
N SER A 675 -9.26 -24.77 2.22
CA SER A 675 -10.31 -25.69 2.68
C SER A 675 -11.34 -25.99 1.61
N LEU A 676 -11.77 -24.98 0.86
CA LEU A 676 -12.65 -25.16 -0.28
C LEU A 676 -11.96 -25.94 -1.40
N ALA A 677 -10.72 -25.60 -1.73
CA ALA A 677 -9.93 -26.26 -2.76
C ALA A 677 -9.81 -27.77 -2.52
N ARG A 678 -9.53 -28.22 -1.29
CA ARG A 678 -9.46 -29.66 -0.94
C ARG A 678 -10.76 -30.41 -1.25
N CYS A 679 -11.93 -29.78 -1.06
CA CYS A 679 -13.22 -30.38 -1.36
C CYS A 679 -13.51 -30.51 -2.86
N LEU A 680 -12.69 -29.89 -3.70
CA LEU A 680 -12.86 -29.83 -5.15
C LEU A 680 -11.80 -30.64 -5.91
N LEU A 681 -10.85 -31.26 -5.21
CA LEU A 681 -9.81 -32.10 -5.81
C LEU A 681 -10.29 -33.53 -6.06
N GLU A 682 -9.78 -34.14 -7.13
CA GLU A 682 -9.92 -35.57 -7.39
C GLU A 682 -8.98 -36.42 -6.52
N ASP A 683 -9.15 -37.74 -6.53
CA ASP A 683 -8.26 -38.64 -5.79
C ASP A 683 -6.82 -38.57 -6.31
N GLY A 684 -5.89 -38.19 -5.43
CA GLY A 684 -4.50 -37.92 -5.78
C GLY A 684 -4.23 -36.53 -6.37
N GLY A 685 -5.24 -35.67 -6.50
CA GLY A 685 -5.05 -34.27 -6.85
C GLY A 685 -4.35 -33.49 -5.74
N SER A 686 -3.79 -32.32 -6.08
CA SER A 686 -3.00 -31.51 -5.15
C SER A 686 -3.30 -30.01 -5.22
N ILE A 687 -3.13 -29.33 -4.10
CA ILE A 687 -3.00 -27.87 -4.06
C ILE A 687 -1.53 -27.52 -4.32
N PHE A 688 -1.29 -26.44 -5.07
CA PHE A 688 0.03 -25.83 -5.20
C PHE A 688 -0.01 -24.40 -4.64
N PRO A 689 0.88 -24.05 -3.71
CA PRO A 689 1.81 -24.94 -3.00
C PRO A 689 1.11 -25.96 -2.10
N ALA A 690 1.78 -27.05 -1.76
CA ALA A 690 1.27 -28.03 -0.80
C ALA A 690 1.47 -27.53 0.66
N LYS A 691 2.58 -26.84 0.92
CA LYS A 691 2.98 -26.38 2.25
C LYS A 691 3.76 -25.06 2.16
N ILE A 692 3.60 -24.21 3.17
CA ILE A 692 4.35 -22.96 3.33
C ILE A 692 5.03 -22.99 4.70
N VAL A 693 6.31 -22.63 4.73
CA VAL A 693 7.08 -22.54 5.97
C VAL A 693 7.53 -21.10 6.16
N VAL A 694 7.08 -20.48 7.26
CA VAL A 694 7.49 -19.13 7.66
C VAL A 694 8.82 -19.24 8.38
N GLN A 695 9.85 -18.61 7.82
CA GLN A 695 11.19 -18.50 8.41
C GLN A 695 11.37 -17.10 8.99
N GLY A 696 12.19 -16.96 10.02
CA GLY A 696 12.57 -15.65 10.54
C GLY A 696 13.92 -15.65 11.25
N ILE A 697 14.35 -14.46 11.64
CA ILE A 697 15.65 -14.22 12.26
C ILE A 697 15.57 -13.07 13.26
N LEU A 698 16.36 -13.13 14.35
CA LEU A 698 16.48 -12.02 15.29
C LEU A 698 17.49 -11.00 14.74
N VAL A 699 17.11 -9.72 14.65
CA VAL A 699 18.03 -8.67 14.18
C VAL A 699 18.06 -7.44 15.09
N GLU A 700 19.20 -6.76 15.04
CA GLU A 700 19.38 -5.38 15.51
C GLU A 700 19.45 -4.46 14.29
N SER A 701 18.46 -3.59 14.14
CA SER A 701 18.35 -2.60 13.07
C SER A 701 17.70 -1.34 13.64
N ASP A 702 18.46 -0.25 13.67
CA ASP A 702 17.95 1.07 14.06
C ASP A 702 17.12 1.68 12.93
N THR A 703 17.47 1.40 11.67
CA THR A 703 16.72 1.75 10.47
C THR A 703 15.24 1.35 10.57
N LEU A 704 14.94 0.08 10.89
CA LEU A 704 13.55 -0.37 11.06
C LEU A 704 12.82 0.33 12.21
N LEU A 705 13.53 0.72 13.28
CA LEU A 705 12.91 1.48 14.38
C LEU A 705 12.53 2.89 13.92
N LEU A 706 13.42 3.55 13.18
CA LEU A 706 13.20 4.90 12.66
C LEU A 706 12.10 4.94 11.58
N GLU A 707 12.01 3.89 10.77
CA GLU A 707 10.97 3.73 9.75
C GLU A 707 9.59 3.40 10.35
N SER A 708 9.56 2.80 11.54
CA SER A 708 8.31 2.31 12.14
C SER A 708 7.71 3.23 13.19
N ALA A 709 8.51 4.08 13.85
CA ALA A 709 8.06 4.95 14.94
C ALA A 709 9.00 6.14 15.16
N VAL A 710 8.45 7.28 15.63
CA VAL A 710 9.26 8.44 16.03
C VAL A 710 9.97 8.15 17.36
N GLN A 711 11.29 8.30 17.38
CA GLN A 711 12.16 7.90 18.49
C GLN A 711 12.37 9.04 19.49
N GLY A 712 11.33 9.34 20.28
CA GLY A 712 11.39 10.33 21.35
C GLY A 712 11.18 11.77 20.88
N GLN A 713 11.74 12.75 21.60
CA GLN A 713 11.54 14.18 21.33
C GLN A 713 12.78 14.87 20.74
N GLU A 714 13.94 14.23 20.82
CA GLU A 714 15.20 14.78 20.30
C GLU A 714 15.14 15.01 18.78
N PRO A 715 14.71 14.04 17.95
CA PRO A 715 14.68 14.27 16.51
C PRO A 715 13.62 15.31 16.09
N THR A 716 12.58 15.49 16.91
CA THR A 716 11.54 16.50 16.73
C THR A 716 11.83 17.81 17.46
N LEU A 717 13.11 18.15 17.66
CA LEU A 717 13.56 19.46 18.18
C LEU A 717 13.03 19.81 19.58
N GLY A 718 12.71 18.79 20.37
CA GLY A 718 12.13 18.89 21.70
C GLY A 718 10.62 19.01 21.74
N PHE A 719 9.92 18.99 20.59
CA PHE A 719 8.47 19.00 20.55
C PHE A 719 7.89 17.63 20.89
N ASN A 720 6.77 17.63 21.62
CA ASN A 720 6.08 16.43 22.03
C ASN A 720 5.17 15.89 20.91
N ILE A 721 5.75 15.21 19.92
CA ILE A 721 5.03 14.69 18.74
C ILE A 721 4.87 13.17 18.80
N ALA A 722 5.93 12.45 19.18
CA ALA A 722 5.98 10.98 19.16
C ALA A 722 4.77 10.29 19.83
N PRO A 723 4.26 10.71 21.01
CA PRO A 723 3.12 10.03 21.63
C PRO A 723 1.80 10.07 20.84
N PHE A 724 1.68 11.00 19.89
CA PHE A 724 0.48 11.18 19.07
C PHE A 724 0.61 10.38 17.77
N ILE A 725 1.66 10.64 16.99
CA ILE A 725 1.86 9.93 15.72
C ILE A 725 2.16 8.45 15.91
N ASN A 726 2.82 8.06 17.01
CA ASN A 726 3.11 6.64 17.27
C ASN A 726 1.85 5.82 17.64
N GLN A 727 0.69 6.45 17.81
CA GLN A 727 -0.57 5.69 17.89
C GLN A 727 -0.88 5.00 16.56
N PHE A 728 -0.36 5.52 15.44
CA PHE A 728 -0.56 5.00 14.08
C PHE A 728 0.57 4.08 13.60
N THR A 729 1.50 3.66 14.48
CA THR A 729 2.50 2.64 14.12
C THR A 729 1.84 1.32 13.77
N VAL A 730 2.47 0.57 12.87
CA VAL A 730 2.05 -0.79 12.52
C VAL A 730 3.14 -1.76 12.99
N PRO A 731 2.77 -2.88 13.65
CA PRO A 731 3.75 -3.80 14.23
C PRO A 731 4.51 -4.62 13.19
N VAL A 732 3.97 -4.72 11.98
CA VAL A 732 4.58 -5.44 10.85
C VAL A 732 4.96 -4.43 9.78
N HIS A 733 6.26 -4.26 9.57
CA HIS A 733 6.83 -3.51 8.45
C HIS A 733 6.81 -4.39 7.21
N VAL A 734 6.37 -3.86 6.07
CA VAL A 734 6.17 -4.58 4.79
C VAL A 734 6.99 -3.92 3.68
N PHE A 735 7.04 -4.52 2.49
CA PHE A 735 7.85 -4.05 1.36
C PHE A 735 9.36 -3.97 1.68
N LEU A 736 9.84 -4.87 2.55
CA LEU A 736 11.24 -4.88 2.97
C LEU A 736 12.12 -5.64 1.96
N ASP A 737 13.19 -5.00 1.50
CA ASP A 737 14.31 -5.69 0.85
C ASP A 737 15.32 -6.13 1.91
N PHE A 738 15.15 -7.34 2.44
CA PHE A 738 15.97 -7.83 3.55
C PHE A 738 17.45 -8.03 3.16
N SER A 739 17.74 -8.21 1.86
CA SER A 739 19.10 -8.36 1.34
C SER A 739 19.95 -7.09 1.45
N THR A 740 19.33 -5.91 1.50
CA THR A 740 20.00 -4.61 1.58
C THR A 740 19.67 -3.84 2.85
N LEU A 741 18.83 -4.40 3.72
CA LEU A 741 18.55 -3.83 5.03
C LEU A 741 19.82 -3.76 5.88
N GLU A 742 20.12 -2.55 6.37
CA GLU A 742 21.15 -2.35 7.37
C GLU A 742 20.72 -2.95 8.72
N CYS A 743 21.27 -4.13 9.03
CA CYS A 743 21.01 -4.81 10.29
C CYS A 743 22.14 -5.76 10.68
N ARG A 744 22.20 -6.08 11.98
CA ARG A 744 23.06 -7.14 12.52
C ARG A 744 22.22 -8.36 12.84
N HIS A 745 22.64 -9.51 12.33
CA HIS A 745 22.03 -10.80 12.63
C HIS A 745 22.41 -11.25 14.04
N LEU A 746 21.41 -11.50 14.89
CA LEU A 746 21.57 -11.94 16.27
C LEU A 746 21.21 -13.40 16.48
N SER A 747 20.75 -14.11 15.44
CA SER A 747 20.49 -15.55 15.49
C SER A 747 20.72 -16.22 14.13
N GLU A 748 20.71 -17.56 14.12
CA GLU A 748 20.46 -18.33 12.89
C GLU A 748 18.99 -18.20 12.46
N PHE A 749 18.70 -18.65 11.23
CA PHE A 749 17.32 -18.75 10.74
C PHE A 749 16.53 -19.78 11.55
N VAL A 750 15.28 -19.46 11.83
CA VAL A 750 14.37 -20.33 12.57
C VAL A 750 13.02 -20.47 11.87
N GLU A 751 12.48 -21.68 11.92
CA GLU A 751 11.11 -21.94 11.52
C GLU A 751 10.13 -21.35 12.54
N LEU A 752 9.44 -20.28 12.15
CA LEU A 752 8.43 -19.63 12.97
C LEU A 752 7.10 -20.37 12.90
N PHE A 753 6.68 -20.80 11.71
CA PHE A 753 5.36 -21.34 11.47
C PHE A 753 5.31 -22.25 10.26
N VAL A 754 4.33 -23.17 10.22
CA VAL A 754 4.06 -24.03 9.07
C VAL A 754 2.58 -23.98 8.75
N LEU A 755 2.27 -23.75 7.48
CA LEU A 755 0.93 -23.86 6.91
C LEU A 755 0.90 -25.01 5.92
N ASP A 756 0.20 -26.07 6.27
CA ASP A 756 -0.09 -27.18 5.37
C ASP A 756 -1.44 -26.92 4.67
N LEU A 757 -1.37 -26.70 3.36
CA LEU A 757 -2.55 -26.41 2.55
C LEU A 757 -3.29 -27.69 2.16
N MET A 758 -2.66 -28.86 2.26
CA MET A 758 -3.29 -30.15 2.02
C MET A 758 -3.91 -30.77 3.29
N GLU A 759 -3.43 -30.41 4.48
CA GLU A 759 -3.92 -30.93 5.75
C GLU A 759 -4.36 -29.82 6.73
N SER A 760 -5.68 -29.68 6.95
CA SER A 760 -6.21 -28.65 7.87
C SER A 760 -5.77 -28.86 9.33
N THR A 761 -5.66 -30.12 9.78
CA THR A 761 -5.34 -30.49 11.16
C THR A 761 -3.90 -30.21 11.56
N ALA A 762 -3.00 -30.02 10.59
CA ALA A 762 -1.58 -29.75 10.82
C ALA A 762 -1.28 -28.25 11.04
N ASN A 763 -2.28 -27.37 10.89
CA ASN A 763 -2.09 -25.93 10.99
C ASN A 763 -2.23 -25.44 12.44
N TYR A 764 -1.18 -24.80 12.93
CA TYR A 764 -1.23 -24.10 14.20
C TYR A 764 -1.89 -22.73 14.01
N THR A 765 -2.46 -22.16 15.07
CA THR A 765 -2.81 -20.72 15.14
C THR A 765 -1.85 -19.97 16.05
N ASN A 766 -1.21 -20.67 16.98
CA ASN A 766 -0.22 -20.15 17.90
C ASN A 766 0.90 -21.17 18.06
N ARG A 767 2.16 -20.72 18.08
CA ARG A 767 3.35 -21.56 18.30
C ARG A 767 4.37 -20.82 19.16
N GLU A 768 4.95 -21.53 20.13
CA GLU A 768 6.14 -21.06 20.83
C GLU A 768 7.40 -21.60 20.14
N VAL A 769 8.34 -20.71 19.83
CA VAL A 769 9.60 -21.03 19.16
C VAL A 769 10.74 -20.56 20.04
N LYS A 770 11.73 -21.42 20.30
CA LYS A 770 12.94 -21.04 21.05
C LYS A 770 14.07 -20.78 20.07
N VAL A 771 14.70 -19.62 20.20
CA VAL A 771 15.82 -19.18 19.37
C VAL A 771 16.97 -18.82 20.28
N GLN A 772 18.17 -19.28 19.96
CA GLN A 772 19.36 -18.91 20.70
C GLN A 772 20.03 -17.71 20.04
N ALA A 773 20.38 -16.69 20.83
CA ALA A 773 21.14 -15.55 20.34
C ALA A 773 22.58 -16.00 20.05
N THR A 774 23.07 -15.75 18.83
CA THR A 774 24.44 -16.09 18.41
C THR A 774 25.44 -15.00 18.79
N SER A 775 24.97 -13.77 19.00
CA SER A 775 25.78 -12.63 19.40
C SER A 775 25.06 -11.71 20.39
N ALA A 776 25.82 -10.88 21.10
CA ALA A 776 25.26 -9.86 21.98
C ALA A 776 24.76 -8.66 21.17
N GLY A 777 23.61 -8.12 21.57
CA GLY A 777 22.95 -7.02 20.88
C GLY A 777 21.55 -6.73 21.40
N ARG A 778 20.87 -5.82 20.71
CA ARG A 778 19.50 -5.39 20.99
C ARG A 778 18.60 -5.88 19.88
N ILE A 779 17.77 -6.88 20.16
CA ILE A 779 16.76 -7.35 19.19
C ILE A 779 15.75 -6.23 19.01
N THR A 780 15.76 -5.61 17.84
CA THR A 780 14.81 -4.55 17.48
C THR A 780 13.69 -5.08 16.60
N ALA A 781 13.95 -6.11 15.80
CA ALA A 781 12.97 -6.66 14.88
C ALA A 781 13.17 -8.16 14.62
N ILE A 782 12.16 -8.77 14.02
CA ILE A 782 12.14 -10.15 13.56
C ILE A 782 11.66 -10.17 12.11
N PRO A 783 12.57 -9.96 11.14
CA PRO A 783 12.31 -10.19 9.73
C PRO A 783 11.86 -11.63 9.48
N PHE A 784 10.92 -11.81 8.56
CA PHE A 784 10.41 -13.09 8.16
C PHE A 784 10.11 -13.15 6.65
N TRP A 785 10.17 -14.37 6.12
CA TRP A 785 9.93 -14.71 4.72
C TRP A 785 9.41 -16.15 4.64
N TYR A 786 9.16 -16.64 3.43
CA TYR A 786 8.51 -17.93 3.21
C TYR A 786 9.37 -18.86 2.36
N GLN A 787 9.45 -20.11 2.81
CA GLN A 787 9.80 -21.24 1.96
C GLN A 787 8.50 -21.92 1.51
N ILE A 788 8.22 -21.85 0.21
CA ILE A 788 6.98 -22.32 -0.41
C ILE A 788 7.25 -23.68 -1.06
N TYR A 789 6.71 -24.75 -0.49
CA TYR A 789 6.87 -26.11 -0.97
C TYR A 789 5.77 -26.46 -1.97
N LEU A 790 6.17 -26.62 -3.24
CA LEU A 790 5.28 -27.04 -4.32
C LEU A 790 4.97 -28.54 -4.23
N ASP A 791 5.97 -29.32 -3.81
CA ASP A 791 5.82 -30.70 -3.37
C ASP A 791 6.83 -31.02 -2.24
N GLN A 792 7.15 -32.29 -2.00
CA GLN A 792 8.10 -32.69 -0.95
C GLN A 792 9.57 -32.31 -1.24
N GLU A 793 9.95 -32.07 -2.48
CA GLU A 793 11.35 -31.87 -2.93
C GLU A 793 11.58 -30.49 -3.55
N ILE A 794 10.55 -29.93 -4.20
CA ILE A 794 10.59 -28.70 -4.97
C ILE A 794 9.97 -27.58 -4.15
N SER A 795 10.74 -26.50 -3.96
CA SER A 795 10.29 -25.33 -3.22
C SER A 795 10.90 -24.05 -3.77
N VAL A 796 10.22 -22.94 -3.52
CA VAL A 796 10.66 -21.59 -3.89
C VAL A 796 10.78 -20.76 -2.62
N SER A 797 11.83 -19.94 -2.52
CA SER A 797 12.00 -19.01 -1.40
C SER A 797 11.59 -17.60 -1.81
N THR A 798 10.85 -16.90 -0.95
CA THR A 798 10.55 -15.47 -1.13
C THR A 798 11.72 -14.56 -0.70
N LEU A 799 12.85 -15.14 -0.28
CA LEU A 799 14.12 -14.45 -0.01
C LEU A 799 15.12 -14.63 -1.16
N SER A 800 14.74 -15.30 -2.26
CA SER A 800 15.65 -15.47 -3.40
C SER A 800 16.02 -14.12 -4.02
N GLN A 801 17.21 -14.04 -4.61
CA GLN A 801 17.73 -12.80 -5.20
C GLN A 801 16.80 -12.19 -6.26
N ASN A 802 16.13 -13.03 -7.04
CA ASN A 802 15.21 -12.61 -8.11
C ASN A 802 13.74 -12.70 -7.67
N SER A 803 13.48 -12.75 -6.36
CA SER A 803 12.12 -12.77 -5.81
C SER A 803 11.34 -11.56 -6.32
N HIS A 804 10.09 -11.78 -6.71
CA HIS A 804 9.13 -10.71 -6.99
C HIS A 804 8.31 -10.33 -5.75
N TRP A 805 8.50 -11.08 -4.66
CA TRP A 805 8.00 -10.73 -3.34
C TRP A 805 9.08 -10.00 -2.54
N LYS A 806 8.66 -8.96 -1.84
CA LYS A 806 9.40 -8.35 -0.74
C LYS A 806 9.18 -9.16 0.55
N GLN A 807 9.98 -8.88 1.56
CA GLN A 807 9.87 -9.49 2.89
C GLN A 807 9.12 -8.58 3.85
N ALA A 808 8.90 -9.05 5.07
CA ALA A 808 8.28 -8.28 6.13
C ALA A 808 9.04 -8.48 7.45
N ALA A 809 8.83 -7.58 8.42
CA ALA A 809 9.47 -7.67 9.72
C ALA A 809 8.51 -7.28 10.84
N VAL A 810 8.48 -8.08 11.92
CA VAL A 810 7.83 -7.64 13.16
C VAL A 810 8.79 -6.74 13.92
N VAL A 811 8.44 -5.47 14.09
CA VAL A 811 9.27 -4.52 14.82
C VAL A 811 8.85 -4.48 16.29
N LEU A 812 9.80 -4.72 17.19
CA LEU A 812 9.56 -4.75 18.62
C LEU A 812 9.43 -3.33 19.16
N GLN A 813 8.25 -3.02 19.68
CA GLN A 813 7.97 -1.74 20.37
C GLN A 813 8.92 -1.48 21.54
N GLN A 814 9.37 -2.55 22.20
CA GLN A 814 10.41 -2.50 23.22
C GLN A 814 11.53 -3.46 22.83
N PRO A 815 12.65 -2.93 22.32
CA PRO A 815 13.76 -3.77 21.93
C PRO A 815 14.32 -4.59 23.09
N LEU A 816 14.69 -5.84 22.83
CA LEU A 816 15.09 -6.81 23.84
C LEU A 816 16.63 -6.98 23.85
N GLN A 817 17.25 -6.69 24.99
CA GLN A 817 18.70 -6.88 25.16
C GLN A 817 19.06 -8.35 25.40
N VAL A 818 20.04 -8.85 24.64
CA VAL A 818 20.50 -10.25 24.70
C VAL A 818 22.04 -10.34 24.68
N GLN A 819 22.55 -11.41 25.28
CA GLN A 819 23.95 -11.84 25.18
C GLN A 819 24.05 -13.09 24.30
N ALA A 820 25.25 -13.35 23.77
CA ALA A 820 25.51 -14.60 23.06
C ALA A 820 25.21 -15.81 23.95
N GLY A 821 24.41 -16.76 23.46
CA GLY A 821 23.97 -17.94 24.19
C GLY A 821 22.63 -17.79 24.91
N ASP A 822 22.08 -16.57 25.06
CA ASP A 822 20.76 -16.36 25.65
C ASP A 822 19.66 -17.04 24.83
N TRP A 823 18.68 -17.61 25.52
CA TRP A 823 17.49 -18.16 24.87
C TRP A 823 16.38 -17.11 24.81
N VAL A 824 15.85 -16.90 23.61
CA VAL A 824 14.70 -16.04 23.33
C VAL A 824 13.53 -16.91 22.97
N ARG A 825 12.42 -16.76 23.69
CA ARG A 825 11.15 -17.39 23.37
C ARG A 825 10.32 -16.43 22.52
N LEU A 826 9.97 -16.87 21.32
CA LEU A 826 9.06 -16.21 20.42
C LEU A 826 7.67 -16.85 20.55
N ALA A 827 6.65 -16.06 20.87
CA ALA A 827 5.26 -16.49 20.73
C ALA A 827 4.72 -15.93 19.41
N VAL A 828 4.62 -16.82 18.43
CA VAL A 828 4.17 -16.53 17.06
C VAL A 828 2.69 -16.87 16.97
N LYS A 829 1.86 -15.92 16.53
CA LYS A 829 0.43 -16.12 16.30
C LYS A 829 0.06 -15.74 14.89
N LEU A 830 -0.77 -16.57 14.27
CA LEU A 830 -1.41 -16.29 13.00
C LEU A 830 -2.92 -16.16 13.25
N GLN A 831 -3.46 -14.96 13.05
CA GLN A 831 -4.89 -14.69 13.14
C GLN A 831 -5.37 -14.19 11.79
N LYS A 832 -6.31 -14.91 11.17
CA LYS A 832 -6.73 -14.74 9.76
C LYS A 832 -5.51 -14.83 8.82
N SER A 833 -4.88 -13.70 8.53
CA SER A 833 -3.66 -13.60 7.70
C SER A 833 -2.58 -12.70 8.30
N ALA A 834 -2.80 -12.16 9.50
CA ALA A 834 -1.83 -11.34 10.21
C ALA A 834 -0.93 -12.20 11.10
N ILE A 835 0.38 -12.03 10.92
CA ILE A 835 1.40 -12.62 11.79
C ILE A 835 1.72 -11.62 12.90
N SER A 836 1.65 -12.07 14.15
CA SER A 836 2.16 -11.34 15.30
C SER A 836 3.20 -12.17 16.02
N ILE A 837 4.29 -11.51 16.42
CA ILE A 837 5.40 -12.16 17.14
C ILE A 837 5.70 -11.32 18.37
N SER A 838 5.72 -11.97 19.53
CA SER A 838 6.24 -11.38 20.77
C SER A 838 7.48 -12.13 21.21
N ALA A 839 8.46 -11.41 21.73
CA ALA A 839 9.76 -11.95 22.11
C ALA A 839 10.03 -11.72 23.60
N HIS A 840 10.44 -12.77 24.30
CA HIS A 840 10.83 -12.70 25.70
C HIS A 840 12.12 -13.49 25.93
N ARG A 841 13.08 -12.89 26.65
CA ARG A 841 14.29 -13.61 27.07
C ARG A 841 13.91 -14.62 28.15
N GLU A 842 14.28 -15.88 27.97
CA GLU A 842 14.16 -16.87 29.04
C GLU A 842 15.25 -16.58 30.08
N ASN A 843 14.84 -16.35 31.32
CA ASN A 843 15.79 -16.40 32.43
C ASN A 843 16.22 -17.86 32.58
N THR A 844 17.50 -18.15 32.35
CA THR A 844 18.09 -19.41 32.78
C THR A 844 17.73 -19.60 34.26
N PRO A 845 17.14 -20.74 34.67
CA PRO A 845 16.99 -21.03 36.08
C PRO A 845 18.39 -20.98 36.66
N GLY A 846 18.64 -19.99 37.53
CA GLY A 846 19.90 -19.87 38.22
C GLY A 846 20.25 -21.21 38.84
N THR A 847 21.49 -21.61 38.68
CA THR A 847 22.16 -22.59 39.55
C THR A 847 21.60 -22.43 40.96
N MET A 848 20.80 -23.40 41.39
CA MET A 848 20.55 -23.58 42.82
C MET A 848 21.93 -23.71 43.43
N GLU A 849 22.37 -22.71 44.20
CA GLU A 849 23.47 -22.86 45.12
C GLU A 849 23.16 -24.09 45.99
N GLN A 850 23.94 -25.17 45.78
CA GLN A 850 24.06 -26.29 46.70
C GLN A 850 25.19 -26.01 47.68
#